data_AF-F2L9L8-F1
#
_entry.id   AF-F2L9L8-F1
#
_cell.length_a   1.000
_cell.length_b   1.000
_cell.length_c   1.000
_cell.angle_alpha   90.00
_cell.angle_beta   90.00
_cell.angle_gamma   90.00
#
_symmetry.space_group_name_H-M   'P 1'
#
loop_
_entity.id
_entity.type
_entity.pdbx_description
1 polymer ?
#
loop_
_entity_poly.entity_id
_entity_poly.type
_entity_poly.pdbx_seq_one_letter_code
_entity_poly.pdbx_strand_id
1 'polypeptide(L)'
;MAFFIQGQMHMALSVIEKIDRFSADTDLLHSVVHGPATGPGSTVPTDGGGVPTAASAIAAVKATSDMAIASIQAITASMGYKPPVAYEAGITIDAAELTVEYSGAVYAPLLAAIPFSTSGTFEVAKFRLIQGVASADLAGRAGASMVGFTQGGAGARLRTMSDKLGEIVSVADFGEPDAQGFYPLSALQDGCDYLRDHGGGTLTIPFGCSADVDGGNLTVHPGVEIRGPRRAIGSPGSNTAAPYLSLGGSLRIASDCKVLIGSTGGVTGLLYYRKGMNFPEKDASAFAGMPIVAAGDDVYLLDSMALGFDTAFSSSGFQRPRIEGLAFDCLNGIDISNCMDVARTYHCHGWPYVTIAYAGEKPDNWAYRSGIGFHYHDVCDWADGMNCFAYGWRVAHRVYNADHVILTNPKADNTYSASTGTGYPGTRGIVIEGASRDTQILIPHIEAHDLASIHVNTSNGMLTVIDGGSLLSSGGTGAGIQIDGGDVQIGAALSAHTNGIRVTNPNSNVYIEDNALFDSISQLIVATVDTSRIFIKQPAFGPSIPDGKQIVVGNLKAPTIVASNGGLNLPMNGNFFHVTGTSFGSLNGGHLGREATLKFDVNLTVFSSDGGQSAMHLLSGSHFVNGSVLKLHHDGIQWWEIGRA
;
A
#
# COMPACT_ATOMS: atom_id res chain seq x y z
N MET A 1 -52.75 -48.65 106.31
CA MET A 1 -54.02 -48.35 107.01
C MET A 1 -54.05 -46.86 107.23
N ALA A 2 -55.12 -46.19 106.79
CA ALA A 2 -55.63 -44.94 107.34
C ALA A 2 -54.79 -43.64 107.25
N PHE A 3 -55.52 -42.56 106.97
CA PHE A 3 -55.51 -41.29 107.69
C PHE A 3 -54.17 -40.79 108.23
N PHE A 4 -53.68 -39.65 107.71
CA PHE A 4 -53.39 -38.49 108.56
C PHE A 4 -53.29 -37.23 107.70
N ILE A 5 -54.26 -36.34 107.87
CA ILE A 5 -54.19 -34.94 107.47
C ILE A 5 -53.21 -34.29 108.45
N GLN A 6 -51.97 -34.03 108.03
CA GLN A 6 -51.04 -33.18 108.79
C GLN A 6 -51.10 -31.77 108.20
N GLY A 7 -51.94 -30.92 108.81
CA GLY A 7 -51.81 -29.48 108.65
C GLY A 7 -50.45 -29.06 109.18
N GLN A 8 -49.56 -28.65 108.28
CA GLN A 8 -48.38 -27.87 108.65
C GLN A 8 -48.88 -26.50 109.15
N MET A 9 -49.07 -26.39 110.46
CA MET A 9 -49.05 -25.10 111.13
C MET A 9 -47.72 -24.45 110.75
N HIS A 10 -47.78 -23.39 109.94
CA HIS A 10 -46.72 -22.39 109.84
C HIS A 10 -46.45 -21.90 111.25
N MET A 11 -45.51 -22.54 111.95
CA MET A 11 -44.91 -21.95 113.13
C MET A 11 -44.31 -20.64 112.67
N ALA A 12 -44.84 -19.54 113.19
CA ALA A 12 -44.30 -18.22 112.91
C ALA A 12 -42.81 -18.28 113.26
N LEU A 13 -41.95 -18.15 112.24
CA LEU A 13 -40.51 -18.06 112.40
C LEU A 13 -40.23 -17.11 113.58
N SER A 14 -39.39 -17.57 114.50
CA SER A 14 -38.92 -16.74 115.60
C SER A 14 -38.28 -15.47 115.03
N VAL A 15 -38.23 -14.40 115.84
CA VAL A 15 -37.62 -13.13 115.40
C VAL A 15 -36.19 -13.35 114.87
N ILE A 16 -35.45 -14.28 115.47
CA ILE A 16 -34.10 -14.65 115.05
C ILE A 16 -34.11 -15.34 113.68
N GLU A 17 -34.97 -16.32 113.44
CA GLU A 17 -35.05 -17.00 112.13
C GLU A 17 -35.52 -16.07 111.01
N LYS A 18 -36.35 -15.06 111.33
CA LYS A 18 -36.73 -14.02 110.36
C LYS A 18 -35.56 -13.11 110.00
N ILE A 19 -34.69 -12.79 110.96
CA ILE A 19 -33.50 -11.96 110.73
C ILE A 19 -32.45 -12.74 109.91
N ASP A 20 -32.21 -14.00 110.21
CA ASP A 20 -31.30 -14.85 109.44
C ASP A 20 -31.80 -15.03 108.00
N ARG A 21 -33.10 -15.27 107.83
CA ARG A 21 -33.71 -15.36 106.50
C ARG A 21 -33.65 -14.04 105.75
N PHE A 22 -33.81 -12.90 106.42
CA PHE A 22 -33.65 -11.59 105.80
C PHE A 22 -32.22 -11.36 105.29
N SER A 23 -31.20 -11.81 106.03
CA SER A 23 -29.80 -11.73 105.57
C SER A 23 -29.59 -12.57 104.31
N ALA A 24 -30.06 -13.82 104.31
CA ALA A 24 -29.94 -14.71 103.14
C ALA A 24 -30.70 -14.17 101.92
N ASP A 25 -31.91 -13.64 102.10
CA ASP A 25 -32.70 -13.04 101.03
C ASP A 25 -32.04 -11.75 100.50
N THR A 26 -31.35 -10.99 101.36
CA THR A 26 -30.60 -9.80 100.96
C THR A 26 -29.36 -10.17 100.13
N ASP A 27 -28.67 -11.26 100.46
CA ASP A 27 -27.53 -11.76 99.67
C ASP A 27 -27.97 -12.32 98.31
N LEU A 28 -29.13 -12.98 98.26
CA LEU A 28 -29.75 -13.41 97.00
C LEU A 28 -30.13 -12.20 96.15
N LEU A 29 -30.77 -11.20 96.74
CA LEU A 29 -31.12 -9.96 96.04
C LEU A 29 -29.86 -9.23 95.53
N HIS A 30 -28.82 -9.12 96.36
CA HIS A 30 -27.54 -8.54 95.98
C HIS A 30 -26.94 -9.28 94.78
N SER A 31 -26.96 -10.62 94.83
CA SER A 31 -26.47 -11.47 93.75
C SER A 31 -27.28 -11.28 92.45
N VAL A 32 -28.60 -11.11 92.54
CA VAL A 32 -29.46 -10.84 91.38
C VAL A 32 -29.13 -9.47 90.78
N VAL A 33 -28.90 -8.45 91.61
CA VAL A 33 -28.62 -7.09 91.14
C VAL A 33 -27.21 -6.94 90.58
N HIS A 34 -26.20 -7.57 91.19
CA HIS A 34 -24.78 -7.34 90.88
C HIS A 34 -24.06 -8.51 90.20
N GLY A 35 -24.73 -9.64 89.96
CA GLY A 35 -24.11 -10.77 89.30
C GLY A 35 -23.78 -10.51 87.81
N PRO A 36 -22.87 -11.29 87.22
CA PRO A 36 -22.34 -11.06 85.87
C PRO A 36 -23.38 -11.24 84.77
N ALA A 37 -23.14 -10.66 83.60
CA ALA A 37 -24.02 -10.78 82.43
C ALA A 37 -23.99 -12.19 81.79
N THR A 38 -22.88 -12.91 81.93
CA THR A 38 -22.65 -14.24 81.35
C THR A 38 -21.76 -15.09 82.27
N GLY A 39 -21.87 -16.42 82.17
CA GLY A 39 -21.00 -17.37 82.88
C GLY A 39 -21.51 -17.73 84.28
N PRO A 40 -20.70 -18.47 85.08
CA PRO A 40 -21.09 -18.86 86.43
C PRO A 40 -21.50 -17.65 87.28
N GLY A 41 -22.68 -17.71 87.90
CA GLY A 41 -23.25 -16.61 88.67
C GLY A 41 -24.17 -15.66 87.88
N SER A 42 -24.33 -15.81 86.57
CA SER A 42 -25.32 -15.02 85.78
C SER A 42 -26.77 -15.43 86.02
N THR A 43 -26.97 -16.50 86.78
CA THR A 43 -28.26 -16.98 87.27
C THR A 43 -28.13 -17.29 88.75
N VAL A 44 -28.96 -16.67 89.57
CA VAL A 44 -29.01 -16.86 91.02
C VAL A 44 -30.08 -17.92 91.34
N PRO A 45 -29.71 -19.04 91.97
CA PRO A 45 -30.69 -20.04 92.38
C PRO A 45 -31.56 -19.48 93.52
N THR A 46 -32.87 -19.50 93.32
CA THR A 46 -33.86 -19.15 94.34
C THR A 46 -34.79 -20.34 94.60
N ASP A 47 -35.59 -20.28 95.66
CA ASP A 47 -36.58 -21.31 95.97
C ASP A 47 -37.60 -21.53 94.83
N GLY A 48 -37.79 -20.54 93.95
CA GLY A 48 -38.65 -20.58 92.76
C GLY A 48 -37.93 -20.98 91.46
N GLY A 49 -36.65 -21.36 91.51
CA GLY A 49 -35.81 -21.64 90.35
C GLY A 49 -34.73 -20.59 90.11
N GLY A 50 -33.93 -20.78 89.06
CA GLY A 50 -32.85 -19.85 88.72
C GLY A 50 -33.38 -18.52 88.18
N VAL A 51 -33.06 -17.41 88.86
CA VAL A 51 -33.39 -16.04 88.42
C VAL A 51 -32.15 -15.43 87.76
N PRO A 52 -32.22 -14.97 86.50
CA PRO A 52 -31.09 -14.31 85.86
C PRO A 52 -30.73 -13.01 86.59
N THR A 53 -29.45 -12.67 86.61
CA THR A 53 -29.01 -11.39 87.15
C THR A 53 -29.54 -10.24 86.28
N ALA A 54 -29.62 -9.04 86.84
CA ALA A 54 -30.03 -7.84 86.10
C ALA A 54 -29.15 -7.64 84.85
N ALA A 55 -27.84 -7.83 84.98
CA ALA A 55 -26.90 -7.73 83.87
C ALA A 55 -27.16 -8.81 82.80
N SER A 56 -27.50 -10.04 83.19
CA SER A 56 -27.80 -11.13 82.25
C SER A 56 -29.11 -10.92 81.51
N ALA A 57 -30.15 -10.46 82.21
CA ALA A 57 -31.44 -10.11 81.60
C ALA A 57 -31.29 -8.95 80.61
N ILE A 58 -30.53 -7.90 80.97
CA ILE A 58 -30.25 -6.77 80.07
C ILE A 58 -29.46 -7.22 78.84
N ALA A 59 -28.46 -8.09 79.01
CA ALA A 59 -27.69 -8.62 77.89
C ALA A 59 -28.55 -9.45 76.93
N ALA A 60 -29.49 -10.25 77.45
CA ALA A 60 -30.42 -11.02 76.63
C ALA A 60 -31.39 -10.12 75.85
N VAL A 61 -31.93 -9.07 76.49
CA VAL A 61 -32.75 -8.05 75.81
C VAL A 61 -31.93 -7.36 74.72
N LYS A 62 -30.71 -6.93 75.02
CA LYS A 62 -29.81 -6.30 74.03
C LYS A 62 -29.54 -7.21 72.83
N ALA A 63 -29.21 -8.48 73.07
CA ALA A 63 -28.97 -9.44 71.98
C ALA A 63 -30.22 -9.63 71.10
N THR A 64 -31.41 -9.69 71.72
CA THR A 64 -32.69 -9.81 71.00
C THR A 64 -32.98 -8.54 70.20
N SER A 65 -32.73 -7.36 70.78
CA SER A 65 -32.86 -6.08 70.10
C SER A 65 -31.86 -5.94 68.94
N ASP A 66 -30.61 -6.35 69.11
CA ASP A 66 -29.59 -6.31 68.05
C ASP A 66 -29.98 -7.23 66.88
N MET A 67 -30.51 -8.43 67.16
CA MET A 67 -31.05 -9.33 66.15
C MET A 67 -32.29 -8.74 65.45
N ALA A 68 -33.21 -8.14 66.21
CA ALA A 68 -34.39 -7.49 65.65
C ALA A 68 -34.00 -6.29 64.77
N ILE A 69 -33.00 -5.49 65.18
CA ILE A 69 -32.46 -4.40 64.38
C ILE A 69 -31.81 -4.94 63.09
N ALA A 70 -31.03 -6.02 63.16
CA ALA A 70 -30.45 -6.64 61.97
C ALA A 70 -31.52 -7.21 61.03
N SER A 71 -32.57 -7.84 61.56
CA SER A 71 -33.72 -8.30 60.76
C SER A 71 -34.52 -7.14 60.16
N ILE A 72 -34.73 -6.04 60.89
CA ILE A 72 -35.38 -4.83 60.37
C ILE A 72 -34.51 -4.21 59.28
N GLN A 73 -33.19 -4.12 59.45
CA GLN A 73 -32.29 -3.61 58.42
C GLN A 73 -32.31 -4.50 57.16
N ALA A 74 -32.35 -5.82 57.31
CA ALA A 74 -32.50 -6.75 56.19
C ALA A 74 -33.87 -6.61 55.50
N ILE A 75 -34.95 -6.45 56.27
CA ILE A 75 -36.31 -6.23 55.75
C ILE A 75 -36.40 -4.86 55.06
N THR A 76 -35.86 -3.80 55.63
CA THR A 76 -35.82 -2.45 55.03
C THR A 76 -34.95 -2.43 53.77
N ALA A 77 -33.88 -3.22 53.71
CA ALA A 77 -33.13 -3.42 52.47
C ALA A 77 -33.92 -4.21 51.40
N SER A 78 -34.89 -5.06 51.83
CA SER A 78 -35.79 -5.82 50.95
C SER A 78 -37.10 -5.09 50.60
N MET A 79 -37.46 -4.05 51.36
CA MET A 79 -38.50 -3.10 51.02
C MET A 79 -37.95 -2.26 49.87
N GLY A 80 -38.12 -2.77 48.66
CA GLY A 80 -37.70 -2.08 47.45
C GLY A 80 -38.24 -0.67 47.37
N TYR A 81 -37.68 0.11 46.45
CA TYR A 81 -38.18 1.43 46.14
C TYR A 81 -39.67 1.41 45.79
N LYS A 82 -40.40 2.47 46.19
CA LYS A 82 -41.77 2.69 45.74
C LYS A 82 -41.80 2.82 44.21
N PRO A 83 -42.91 2.46 43.54
CA PRO A 83 -43.05 2.64 42.10
C PRO A 83 -42.66 4.07 41.69
N PRO A 84 -41.84 4.24 40.64
CA PRO A 84 -41.40 5.56 40.20
C PRO A 84 -42.58 6.44 39.82
N VAL A 85 -42.56 7.69 40.25
CA VAL A 85 -43.47 8.73 39.76
C VAL A 85 -42.75 9.59 38.72
N ALA A 86 -43.43 10.05 37.67
CA ALA A 86 -42.80 10.95 36.70
C ALA A 86 -42.28 12.22 37.40
N TYR A 87 -41.05 12.62 37.11
CA TYR A 87 -40.47 13.83 37.70
C TYR A 87 -41.19 15.09 37.20
N GLU A 88 -41.78 15.84 38.12
CA GLU A 88 -42.48 17.11 37.88
C GLU A 88 -42.17 18.10 39.01
N ALA A 89 -42.56 19.38 38.87
CA ALA A 89 -42.41 20.37 39.94
C ALA A 89 -43.35 20.07 41.12
N GLY A 90 -42.91 20.33 42.35
CA GLY A 90 -43.75 20.25 43.55
C GLY A 90 -43.91 18.86 44.16
N ILE A 91 -43.19 17.85 43.67
CA ILE A 91 -43.15 16.53 44.31
C ILE A 91 -42.38 16.68 45.64
N THR A 92 -43.04 16.32 46.74
CA THR A 92 -42.40 16.31 48.06
C THR A 92 -41.65 15.00 48.25
N ILE A 93 -40.33 15.10 48.41
CA ILE A 93 -39.44 13.97 48.64
C ILE A 93 -39.03 14.00 50.12
N ASP A 94 -39.70 13.20 50.93
CA ASP A 94 -39.53 13.12 52.39
C ASP A 94 -39.03 11.75 52.88
N ALA A 95 -38.84 10.79 51.96
CA ALA A 95 -38.44 9.43 52.27
C ALA A 95 -37.46 8.86 51.23
N ALA A 96 -36.53 8.02 51.66
CA ALA A 96 -35.44 7.51 50.82
C ALA A 96 -35.91 6.47 49.79
N GLU A 97 -37.06 5.84 50.03
CA GLU A 97 -37.67 4.85 49.16
C GLU A 97 -38.54 5.45 48.05
N LEU A 98 -38.84 6.76 48.08
CA LEU A 98 -39.53 7.43 46.98
C LEU A 98 -38.62 7.50 45.76
N THR A 99 -39.13 7.12 44.59
CA THR A 99 -38.36 7.22 43.36
C THR A 99 -39.09 8.01 42.32
N VAL A 100 -38.30 8.64 41.46
CA VAL A 100 -38.79 9.43 40.35
C VAL A 100 -38.27 8.86 39.05
N GLU A 101 -39.11 8.84 38.02
CA GLU A 101 -38.71 8.55 36.65
C GLU A 101 -38.41 9.87 35.93
N TYR A 102 -37.21 9.99 35.37
CA TYR A 102 -36.81 11.12 34.57
C TYR A 102 -36.06 10.62 33.33
N SER A 103 -36.53 11.00 32.15
CA SER A 103 -35.96 10.59 30.85
C SER A 103 -35.76 9.07 30.69
N GLY A 104 -36.69 8.27 31.22
CA GLY A 104 -36.66 6.79 31.12
C GLY A 104 -35.75 6.08 32.12
N ALA A 105 -35.16 6.81 33.08
CA ALA A 105 -34.33 6.28 34.16
C ALA A 105 -34.99 6.51 35.54
N VAL A 106 -34.73 5.61 36.50
CA VAL A 106 -35.29 5.70 37.86
C VAL A 106 -34.24 6.17 38.84
N TYR A 107 -34.59 7.19 39.61
CA TYR A 107 -33.73 7.81 40.59
C TYR A 107 -34.30 7.73 42.00
N ALA A 108 -33.44 7.47 42.97
CA ALA A 108 -33.75 7.62 44.39
C ALA A 108 -33.10 8.89 44.94
N PRO A 109 -33.71 9.58 45.91
CA PRO A 109 -33.10 10.72 46.55
C PRO A 109 -31.86 10.33 47.35
N LEU A 110 -30.89 11.24 47.40
CA LEU A 110 -29.75 11.14 48.31
C LEU A 110 -30.24 11.41 49.73
N LEU A 111 -29.91 10.51 50.67
CA LEU A 111 -30.37 10.61 52.05
C LEU A 111 -30.02 11.97 52.70
N ALA A 112 -28.89 12.55 52.34
CA ALA A 112 -28.44 13.85 52.83
C ALA A 112 -29.21 15.07 52.26
N ALA A 113 -29.99 14.88 51.19
CA ALA A 113 -30.78 15.92 50.55
C ALA A 113 -32.25 15.93 50.99
N ILE A 114 -32.71 14.87 51.67
CA ILE A 114 -34.08 14.73 52.17
C ILE A 114 -34.23 15.52 53.49
N PRO A 115 -35.34 16.28 53.69
CA PRO A 115 -36.47 16.45 52.76
C PRO A 115 -36.26 17.60 51.76
N PHE A 116 -36.85 17.49 50.57
CA PHE A 116 -36.91 18.58 49.60
C PHE A 116 -38.15 18.48 48.70
N SER A 117 -38.49 19.59 48.04
CA SER A 117 -39.48 19.60 46.94
C SER A 117 -38.76 19.77 45.60
N THR A 118 -39.21 19.04 44.58
CA THR A 118 -38.71 19.16 43.21
C THR A 118 -39.10 20.52 42.62
N SER A 119 -38.18 21.15 41.89
CA SER A 119 -38.33 22.50 41.34
C SER A 119 -38.98 22.53 39.95
N GLY A 120 -39.10 21.38 39.29
CA GLY A 120 -39.50 21.26 37.89
C GLY A 120 -38.32 21.21 36.91
N THR A 121 -37.10 21.46 37.39
CA THR A 121 -35.85 21.15 36.68
C THR A 121 -35.11 20.08 37.46
N PHE A 122 -34.74 18.98 36.81
CA PHE A 122 -34.17 17.81 37.48
C PHE A 122 -32.91 18.14 38.29
N GLU A 123 -32.96 17.98 39.62
CA GLU A 123 -31.85 18.31 40.52
C GLU A 123 -30.89 17.14 40.69
N VAL A 124 -30.00 16.92 39.71
CA VAL A 124 -29.03 15.81 39.72
C VAL A 124 -28.25 15.68 41.05
N ALA A 125 -27.95 16.80 41.72
CA ALA A 125 -27.23 16.82 43.00
C ALA A 125 -28.04 16.27 44.20
N LYS A 126 -29.35 16.03 44.04
CA LYS A 126 -30.24 15.52 45.08
C LYS A 126 -30.68 14.08 44.86
N PHE A 127 -30.32 13.48 43.73
CA PHE A 127 -30.77 12.16 43.30
C PHE A 127 -29.59 11.26 42.90
N ARG A 128 -29.75 9.95 43.05
CA ARG A 128 -28.84 8.92 42.53
C ARG A 128 -29.61 7.97 41.60
N LEU A 129 -28.97 7.57 40.50
CA LEU A 129 -29.53 6.60 39.56
C LEU A 129 -29.55 5.21 40.20
N ILE A 130 -30.69 4.51 40.17
CA ILE A 130 -30.87 3.19 40.80
C ILE A 130 -31.38 2.13 39.83
N GLN A 131 -31.96 2.53 38.70
CA GLN A 131 -32.34 1.66 37.60
C GLN A 131 -32.01 2.34 36.27
N GLY A 132 -31.34 1.63 35.37
CA GLY A 132 -30.81 2.18 34.12
C GLY A 132 -29.31 2.53 34.16
N VAL A 133 -28.60 2.23 35.27
CA VAL A 133 -27.15 2.49 35.42
C VAL A 133 -26.34 1.84 34.30
N ALA A 134 -26.56 0.55 34.02
CA ALA A 134 -25.88 -0.13 32.94
C ALA A 134 -26.19 0.48 31.56
N SER A 135 -27.43 0.96 31.34
CA SER A 135 -27.80 1.64 30.09
C SER A 135 -27.08 2.98 29.95
N ALA A 136 -26.99 3.76 31.03
CA ALA A 136 -26.26 5.03 31.03
C ALA A 136 -24.74 4.83 30.85
N ASP A 137 -24.16 3.84 31.53
CA ASP A 137 -22.73 3.51 31.44
C ASP A 137 -22.36 3.00 30.04
N LEU A 138 -23.18 2.11 29.46
CA LEU A 138 -22.97 1.58 28.11
C LEU A 138 -23.22 2.61 27.01
N ALA A 139 -24.10 3.59 27.24
CA ALA A 139 -24.32 4.70 26.31
C ALA A 139 -23.24 5.81 26.45
N GLY A 140 -22.47 5.80 27.53
CA GLY A 140 -21.37 6.72 27.76
C GLY A 140 -20.16 6.45 26.86
N ARG A 141 -19.23 7.41 26.78
CA ARG A 141 -18.00 7.31 25.96
C ARG A 141 -17.13 6.10 26.30
N ALA A 142 -17.15 5.63 27.55
CA ALA A 142 -16.41 4.46 28.01
C ALA A 142 -17.18 3.14 27.86
N GLY A 143 -18.42 3.18 27.36
CA GLY A 143 -19.30 2.02 27.30
C GLY A 143 -18.71 0.86 26.50
N ALA A 144 -18.09 1.15 25.34
CA ALA A 144 -17.42 0.13 24.53
C ALA A 144 -16.24 -0.54 25.25
N SER A 145 -15.56 0.17 26.15
CA SER A 145 -14.47 -0.37 26.97
C SER A 145 -15.00 -1.28 28.10
N MET A 146 -16.27 -1.17 28.46
CA MET A 146 -16.93 -2.01 29.48
C MET A 146 -17.50 -3.32 28.89
N VAL A 147 -17.63 -3.41 27.57
CA VAL A 147 -18.15 -4.61 26.89
C VAL A 147 -16.98 -5.54 26.56
N GLY A 148 -16.98 -6.73 27.15
CA GLY A 148 -16.04 -7.79 26.79
C GLY A 148 -16.32 -8.37 25.40
N PHE A 149 -15.27 -8.68 24.65
CA PHE A 149 -15.30 -9.33 23.34
C PHE A 149 -14.31 -10.49 23.30
N THR A 150 -14.78 -11.65 22.85
CA THR A 150 -13.92 -12.82 22.58
C THR A 150 -14.25 -13.33 21.18
N GLN A 151 -13.25 -13.35 20.30
CA GLN A 151 -13.38 -13.91 18.96
C GLN A 151 -13.71 -15.41 19.04
N GLY A 152 -14.54 -15.94 18.14
CA GLY A 152 -14.75 -17.39 18.07
C GLY A 152 -13.45 -18.12 17.63
N GLY A 153 -13.09 -19.21 18.32
CA GLY A 153 -11.94 -20.07 17.97
C GLY A 153 -11.13 -20.53 19.19
N ALA A 154 -10.46 -21.68 19.08
CA ALA A 154 -9.55 -22.16 20.12
C ALA A 154 -8.37 -21.20 20.31
N GLY A 155 -8.08 -20.81 21.56
CA GLY A 155 -7.00 -19.87 21.88
C GLY A 155 -7.39 -18.38 21.76
N ALA A 156 -8.64 -18.05 21.47
CA ALA A 156 -9.09 -16.67 21.49
C ALA A 156 -9.03 -16.07 22.91
N ARG A 157 -8.52 -14.84 23.02
CA ARG A 157 -8.42 -14.10 24.28
C ARG A 157 -9.58 -13.12 24.45
N LEU A 158 -10.02 -12.91 25.69
CA LEU A 158 -10.93 -11.83 26.05
C LEU A 158 -10.21 -10.48 25.87
N ARG A 159 -10.89 -9.52 25.26
CA ARG A 159 -10.50 -8.10 25.14
C ARG A 159 -11.73 -7.21 25.28
N THR A 160 -11.59 -5.89 25.23
CA THR A 160 -12.76 -5.00 25.21
C THR A 160 -13.27 -4.80 23.78
N MET A 161 -14.54 -4.41 23.62
CA MET A 161 -15.10 -4.03 22.32
C MET A 161 -14.40 -2.79 21.76
N SER A 162 -14.05 -1.84 22.62
CA SER A 162 -13.23 -0.67 22.25
C SER A 162 -11.90 -1.10 21.61
N ASP A 163 -11.17 -2.03 22.24
CA ASP A 163 -9.90 -2.52 21.68
C ASP A 163 -10.12 -3.15 20.31
N LYS A 164 -11.23 -3.86 20.10
CA LYS A 164 -11.52 -4.54 18.84
C LYS A 164 -11.90 -3.55 17.73
N LEU A 165 -12.74 -2.56 18.05
CA LEU A 165 -13.15 -1.54 17.09
C LEU A 165 -11.99 -0.60 16.72
N GLY A 166 -11.02 -0.40 17.61
CA GLY A 166 -9.82 0.40 17.35
C GLY A 166 -8.88 -0.12 16.25
N GLU A 167 -9.07 -1.36 15.77
CA GLU A 167 -8.25 -1.93 14.67
C GLU A 167 -8.60 -1.31 13.30
N ILE A 168 -9.84 -0.83 13.13
CA ILE A 168 -10.33 -0.17 11.92
C ILE A 168 -11.21 0.99 12.34
N VAL A 169 -10.80 2.20 12.02
CA VAL A 169 -11.51 3.44 12.37
C VAL A 169 -11.93 4.20 11.12
N SER A 170 -12.84 5.14 11.27
CA SER A 170 -13.31 6.03 10.21
C SER A 170 -12.77 7.43 10.44
N VAL A 171 -12.53 8.19 9.37
CA VAL A 171 -12.26 9.64 9.49
C VAL A 171 -13.38 10.36 10.25
N ALA A 172 -14.62 9.83 10.19
CA ALA A 172 -15.76 10.35 10.92
C ALA A 172 -15.66 10.20 12.45
N ASP A 173 -14.77 9.34 12.95
CA ASP A 173 -14.57 9.16 14.40
C ASP A 173 -13.71 10.28 15.01
N PHE A 174 -13.04 11.09 14.17
CA PHE A 174 -12.03 12.08 14.58
C PHE A 174 -12.41 13.54 14.25
N GLY A 175 -13.64 13.79 13.84
CA GLY A 175 -14.12 15.14 13.59
C GLY A 175 -15.41 15.17 12.79
N GLU A 176 -15.95 16.38 12.62
CA GLU A 176 -17.11 16.62 11.77
C GLU A 176 -16.66 17.20 10.42
N PRO A 177 -17.36 16.90 9.32
CA PRO A 177 -17.08 17.52 8.03
C PRO A 177 -17.47 19.00 8.02
N ASP A 178 -16.90 19.76 7.08
CA ASP A 178 -17.33 21.13 6.79
C ASP A 178 -18.75 21.19 6.19
N ALA A 179 -19.24 22.40 5.93
CA ALA A 179 -20.58 22.63 5.36
C ALA A 179 -20.76 22.00 3.96
N GLN A 180 -19.68 21.62 3.30
CA GLN A 180 -19.67 20.97 1.99
C GLN A 180 -19.42 19.46 2.08
N GLY A 181 -19.31 18.89 3.28
CA GLY A 181 -19.14 17.46 3.51
C GLY A 181 -17.70 16.97 3.49
N PHE A 182 -16.70 17.86 3.61
CA PHE A 182 -15.28 17.51 3.62
C PHE A 182 -14.71 17.48 5.04
N TYR A 183 -14.09 16.37 5.42
CA TYR A 183 -13.34 16.28 6.68
C TYR A 183 -12.05 17.09 6.61
N PRO A 184 -11.67 17.81 7.68
CA PRO A 184 -10.44 18.59 7.71
C PRO A 184 -9.20 17.70 7.82
N LEU A 185 -8.03 18.24 7.45
CA LEU A 185 -6.73 17.57 7.60
C LEU A 185 -6.50 17.06 9.03
N SER A 186 -6.94 17.80 10.05
CA SER A 186 -6.78 17.38 11.46
C SER A 186 -7.48 16.05 11.76
N ALA A 187 -8.68 15.82 11.22
CA ALA A 187 -9.39 14.55 11.44
C ALA A 187 -8.66 13.36 10.79
N LEU A 188 -8.07 13.57 9.61
CA LEU A 188 -7.23 12.56 8.96
C LEU A 188 -5.97 12.27 9.80
N GLN A 189 -5.29 13.33 10.25
CA GLN A 189 -4.04 13.19 11.01
C GLN A 189 -4.29 12.54 12.38
N ASP A 190 -5.35 12.93 13.09
CA ASP A 190 -5.73 12.34 14.38
C ASP A 190 -6.06 10.84 14.23
N GLY A 191 -6.72 10.45 13.13
CA GLY A 191 -6.98 9.05 12.83
C GLY A 191 -5.70 8.24 12.55
N CYS A 192 -4.76 8.81 11.78
CA CYS A 192 -3.46 8.19 11.54
C CYS A 192 -2.63 8.08 12.84
N ASP A 193 -2.63 9.12 13.67
CA ASP A 193 -1.93 9.16 14.96
C ASP A 193 -2.51 8.15 15.95
N TYR A 194 -3.84 8.05 16.02
CA TYR A 194 -4.53 7.03 16.82
C TYR A 194 -4.08 5.62 16.43
N LEU A 195 -4.08 5.29 15.14
CA LEU A 195 -3.68 3.95 14.67
C LEU A 195 -2.20 3.67 14.92
N ARG A 196 -1.32 4.66 14.74
CA ARG A 196 0.10 4.55 15.14
C ARG A 196 0.24 4.15 16.61
N ASP A 197 -0.47 4.84 17.49
CA ASP A 197 -0.41 4.59 18.93
C ASP A 197 -1.03 3.23 19.32
N HIS A 198 -1.83 2.64 18.44
CA HIS A 198 -2.40 1.29 18.55
C HIS A 198 -1.59 0.21 17.80
N GLY A 199 -0.42 0.54 17.27
CA GLY A 199 0.48 -0.41 16.60
C GLY A 199 0.17 -0.69 15.12
N GLY A 200 -0.63 0.17 14.48
CA GLY A 200 -1.05 0.08 13.08
C GLY A 200 -2.56 -0.10 12.91
N GLY A 201 -3.00 -0.35 11.67
CA GLY A 201 -4.40 -0.60 11.33
C GLY A 201 -4.89 0.21 10.14
N THR A 202 -6.21 0.34 9.99
CA THR A 202 -6.81 0.98 8.81
C THR A 202 -7.69 2.18 9.19
N LEU A 203 -7.38 3.34 8.62
CA LEU A 203 -8.25 4.51 8.61
C LEU A 203 -9.09 4.48 7.33
N THR A 204 -10.41 4.41 7.49
CA THR A 204 -11.34 4.37 6.37
C THR A 204 -11.87 5.77 6.03
N ILE A 205 -11.99 6.05 4.73
CA ILE A 205 -12.79 7.17 4.22
C ILE A 205 -14.06 6.57 3.62
N PRO A 206 -15.21 6.65 4.33
CA PRO A 206 -16.42 5.96 3.93
C PRO A 206 -16.98 6.42 2.58
N PHE A 207 -17.94 5.65 2.06
CA PHE A 207 -18.68 6.04 0.86
C PHE A 207 -19.38 7.40 1.08
N GLY A 208 -19.30 8.28 0.08
CA GLY A 208 -19.88 9.62 0.16
C GLY A 208 -19.12 10.61 1.03
N CYS A 209 -18.08 10.19 1.76
CA CYS A 209 -17.21 11.07 2.53
C CYS A 209 -16.02 11.53 1.67
N SER A 210 -15.53 12.73 1.88
CA SER A 210 -14.27 13.21 1.30
C SER A 210 -13.51 14.02 2.34
N ALA A 211 -12.23 14.25 2.12
CA ALA A 211 -11.42 15.04 3.05
C ALA A 211 -10.47 15.97 2.31
N ASP A 212 -10.09 17.04 2.99
CA ASP A 212 -9.15 18.03 2.49
C ASP A 212 -7.77 17.84 3.13
N VAL A 213 -6.74 17.94 2.30
CA VAL A 213 -5.34 18.03 2.73
C VAL A 213 -4.83 19.39 2.28
N ASP A 214 -4.96 20.37 3.16
CA ASP A 214 -4.53 21.75 2.97
C ASP A 214 -3.90 22.34 4.24
N GLY A 215 -3.04 23.35 4.08
CA GLY A 215 -2.33 23.97 5.19
C GLY A 215 -1.25 23.09 5.85
N GLY A 216 -0.98 21.91 5.32
CA GLY A 216 0.03 20.96 5.82
C GLY A 216 0.01 19.63 5.07
N ASN A 217 1.02 18.79 5.34
CA ASN A 217 1.08 17.43 4.81
C ASN A 217 0.33 16.46 5.72
N LEU A 218 -0.31 15.45 5.13
CA LEU A 218 -0.82 14.29 5.84
C LEU A 218 0.29 13.25 5.98
N THR A 219 0.53 12.76 7.20
CA THR A 219 1.50 11.69 7.44
C THR A 219 0.79 10.37 7.74
N VAL A 220 0.97 9.38 6.87
CA VAL A 220 0.56 7.99 7.10
C VAL A 220 1.72 7.28 7.79
N HIS A 221 1.56 6.98 9.07
CA HIS A 221 2.62 6.37 9.89
C HIS A 221 2.94 4.93 9.48
N PRO A 222 4.10 4.39 9.89
CA PRO A 222 4.43 3.00 9.64
C PRO A 222 3.34 2.02 10.10
N GLY A 223 3.02 1.04 9.26
CA GLY A 223 1.97 0.05 9.51
C GLY A 223 0.52 0.58 9.50
N VAL A 224 0.31 1.85 9.13
CA VAL A 224 -1.03 2.44 8.97
C VAL A 224 -1.44 2.44 7.49
N GLU A 225 -2.70 2.09 7.23
CA GLU A 225 -3.32 2.18 5.92
C GLU A 225 -4.42 3.25 5.91
N ILE A 226 -4.47 4.10 4.88
CA ILE A 226 -5.70 4.83 4.56
C ILE A 226 -6.44 4.12 3.43
N ARG A 227 -7.69 3.76 3.66
CA ARG A 227 -8.49 2.98 2.71
C ARG A 227 -9.75 3.73 2.29
N GLY A 228 -9.87 3.98 1.00
CA GLY A 228 -11.11 4.42 0.36
C GLY A 228 -12.09 3.26 0.11
N PRO A 229 -13.31 3.57 -0.33
CA PRO A 229 -14.40 2.59 -0.41
C PRO A 229 -14.36 1.73 -1.68
N ARG A 230 -13.36 1.90 -2.56
CA ARG A 230 -13.31 1.29 -3.90
C ARG A 230 -12.10 0.38 -4.06
N ARG A 231 -12.24 -0.62 -4.93
CA ARG A 231 -11.15 -1.51 -5.37
C ARG A 231 -10.72 -1.26 -6.82
N ALA A 232 -11.31 -0.25 -7.45
CA ALA A 232 -10.92 0.29 -8.75
C ALA A 232 -11.63 1.63 -8.90
N ILE A 233 -10.89 2.67 -9.25
CA ILE A 233 -11.45 4.01 -9.51
C ILE A 233 -11.41 4.23 -11.03
N GLY A 234 -12.55 4.61 -11.58
CA GLY A 234 -12.74 4.86 -13.00
C GLY A 234 -13.73 5.99 -13.22
N SER A 235 -14.04 6.28 -14.49
CA SER A 235 -14.99 7.33 -14.84
C SER A 235 -16.41 7.00 -14.31
N PRO A 236 -17.04 7.86 -13.49
CA PRO A 236 -18.44 7.71 -13.13
C PRO A 236 -19.35 7.89 -14.34
N GLY A 237 -19.80 6.79 -14.94
CA GLY A 237 -20.68 6.80 -16.10
C GLY A 237 -19.92 6.99 -17.41
N SER A 238 -19.76 8.24 -17.87
CA SER A 238 -19.09 8.57 -19.14
C SER A 238 -17.71 9.17 -18.90
N ASN A 239 -16.73 8.84 -19.74
CA ASN A 239 -15.41 9.48 -19.72
C ASN A 239 -15.42 10.90 -20.31
N THR A 240 -16.41 11.28 -21.12
CA THR A 240 -16.48 12.62 -21.75
C THR A 240 -17.18 13.68 -20.90
N ALA A 241 -17.70 13.30 -19.72
CA ALA A 241 -18.38 14.20 -18.78
C ALA A 241 -18.37 13.61 -17.36
N ALA A 242 -17.23 13.13 -16.89
CA ALA A 242 -17.09 12.41 -15.63
C ALA A 242 -17.15 13.33 -14.38
N PRO A 243 -18.19 13.24 -13.52
CA PRO A 243 -18.23 13.98 -12.25
C PRO A 243 -17.39 13.29 -11.15
N TYR A 244 -16.07 13.23 -11.29
CA TYR A 244 -15.20 12.47 -10.35
C TYR A 244 -15.43 12.80 -8.86
N LEU A 245 -15.72 14.05 -8.50
CA LEU A 245 -16.02 14.43 -7.12
C LEU A 245 -17.27 13.75 -6.54
N SER A 246 -18.23 13.34 -7.36
CA SER A 246 -19.44 12.66 -6.89
C SER A 246 -19.18 11.22 -6.43
N LEU A 247 -17.98 10.68 -6.65
CA LEU A 247 -17.62 9.36 -6.17
C LEU A 247 -17.48 9.33 -4.64
N GLY A 248 -17.03 10.41 -3.98
CA GLY A 248 -16.57 10.33 -2.59
C GLY A 248 -15.40 9.35 -2.43
N GLY A 249 -14.99 9.06 -1.19
CA GLY A 249 -13.76 8.31 -0.92
C GLY A 249 -12.53 9.04 -1.46
N SER A 250 -12.52 10.38 -1.34
CA SER A 250 -11.56 11.24 -2.02
C SER A 250 -10.78 12.14 -1.07
N LEU A 251 -9.55 12.45 -1.47
CA LEU A 251 -8.68 13.44 -0.85
C LEU A 251 -8.49 14.60 -1.83
N ARG A 252 -8.96 15.80 -1.47
CA ARG A 252 -8.65 17.02 -2.22
C ARG A 252 -7.39 17.64 -1.62
N ILE A 253 -6.32 17.67 -2.40
CA ILE A 253 -4.99 18.02 -1.92
C ILE A 253 -4.56 19.34 -2.56
N ALA A 254 -4.21 20.34 -1.75
CA ALA A 254 -3.63 21.57 -2.24
C ALA A 254 -2.26 21.29 -2.92
N SER A 255 -1.89 22.06 -3.95
CA SER A 255 -0.71 21.73 -4.77
C SER A 255 0.64 21.76 -4.03
N ASP A 256 0.71 22.41 -2.88
CA ASP A 256 1.88 22.47 -1.99
C ASP A 256 1.85 21.41 -0.87
N CYS A 257 0.77 20.65 -0.76
CA CYS A 257 0.56 19.62 0.27
C CYS A 257 0.73 18.21 -0.31
N LYS A 258 0.98 17.24 0.57
CA LYS A 258 1.31 15.84 0.22
C LYS A 258 0.72 14.86 1.22
N VAL A 259 0.52 13.62 0.77
CA VAL A 259 0.37 12.43 1.60
C VAL A 259 1.73 11.73 1.66
N LEU A 260 2.35 11.73 2.84
CA LEU A 260 3.64 11.10 3.12
C LEU A 260 3.40 9.69 3.68
N ILE A 261 3.87 8.66 2.98
CA ILE A 261 3.64 7.26 3.37
C ILE A 261 4.88 6.69 4.06
N GLY A 262 4.79 6.44 5.37
CA GLY A 262 5.86 5.82 6.16
C GLY A 262 6.02 4.31 5.90
N SER A 263 7.09 3.72 6.42
CA SER A 263 7.48 2.34 6.10
C SER A 263 6.39 1.33 6.40
N THR A 264 6.16 0.35 5.52
CA THR A 264 5.05 -0.64 5.60
C THR A 264 3.64 -0.06 5.68
N GLY A 265 3.49 1.26 5.59
CA GLY A 265 2.21 1.95 5.47
C GLY A 265 1.73 1.97 4.03
N GLY A 266 0.48 2.37 3.83
CA GLY A 266 -0.04 2.47 2.48
C GLY A 266 -1.38 3.14 2.34
N VAL A 267 -1.80 3.21 1.09
CA VAL A 267 -3.04 3.83 0.68
C VAL A 267 -3.72 2.98 -0.39
N THR A 268 -5.01 2.76 -0.23
CA THR A 268 -5.78 1.85 -1.09
C THR A 268 -7.10 2.48 -1.50
N GLY A 269 -7.46 2.41 -2.78
CA GLY A 269 -8.83 2.70 -3.21
C GLY A 269 -9.25 4.16 -3.08
N LEU A 270 -8.31 5.11 -3.11
CA LEU A 270 -8.55 6.54 -2.91
C LEU A 270 -8.48 7.34 -4.21
N LEU A 271 -9.40 8.30 -4.35
CA LEU A 271 -9.35 9.33 -5.40
C LEU A 271 -8.59 10.55 -4.87
N TYR A 272 -7.47 10.90 -5.49
CA TYR A 272 -6.72 12.11 -5.22
C TYR A 272 -7.06 13.18 -6.24
N TYR A 273 -7.43 14.36 -5.74
CA TYR A 273 -7.92 15.47 -6.54
C TYR A 273 -7.17 16.75 -6.21
N ARG A 274 -6.75 17.52 -7.21
CA ARG A 274 -6.08 18.79 -6.93
C ARG A 274 -7.05 19.85 -6.41
N LYS A 275 -6.92 20.25 -5.14
CA LYS A 275 -7.74 21.33 -4.57
C LYS A 275 -7.43 22.65 -5.26
N GLY A 276 -8.47 23.41 -5.61
CA GLY A 276 -8.36 24.73 -6.25
C GLY A 276 -8.23 24.71 -7.78
N MET A 277 -8.19 23.53 -8.42
CA MET A 277 -8.28 23.41 -9.88
C MET A 277 -9.76 23.36 -10.30
N ASN A 278 -10.11 23.84 -11.51
CA ASN A 278 -11.44 23.59 -12.04
C ASN A 278 -11.47 22.16 -12.56
N PHE A 279 -12.58 21.46 -12.42
CA PHE A 279 -12.69 20.14 -13.00
C PHE A 279 -14.02 19.95 -13.71
N PRO A 280 -14.00 19.29 -14.88
CA PRO A 280 -12.81 18.91 -15.67
C PRO A 280 -12.10 20.13 -16.30
N GLU A 281 -10.78 20.05 -16.57
CA GLU A 281 -10.02 21.10 -17.29
C GLU A 281 -9.90 20.80 -18.79
N LYS A 282 -9.74 21.83 -19.63
CA LYS A 282 -9.60 21.68 -21.09
C LYS A 282 -8.26 21.07 -21.55
N ASP A 283 -7.20 21.29 -20.77
CA ASP A 283 -5.82 20.87 -21.03
C ASP A 283 -5.06 20.75 -19.69
N ALA A 284 -3.79 20.34 -19.74
CA ALA A 284 -2.97 20.10 -18.54
C ALA A 284 -2.28 21.36 -17.97
N SER A 285 -2.56 22.56 -18.48
CA SER A 285 -1.85 23.80 -18.06
C SER A 285 -2.04 24.15 -16.58
N ALA A 286 -3.14 23.71 -15.98
CA ALA A 286 -3.42 23.94 -14.57
C ALA A 286 -2.75 22.91 -13.66
N PHE A 287 -2.20 21.81 -14.17
CA PHE A 287 -1.73 20.71 -13.33
C PHE A 287 -0.52 21.12 -12.49
N ALA A 288 -0.53 20.83 -11.19
CA ALA A 288 0.59 21.15 -10.30
C ALA A 288 0.59 20.32 -9.02
N GLY A 289 1.75 20.20 -8.37
CA GLY A 289 1.91 19.54 -7.09
C GLY A 289 2.12 18.02 -7.20
N MET A 290 2.31 17.36 -6.06
CA MET A 290 2.62 15.93 -6.00
C MET A 290 1.90 15.30 -4.81
N PRO A 291 0.76 14.63 -5.02
CA PRO A 291 -0.16 14.29 -3.95
C PRO A 291 0.35 13.17 -3.05
N ILE A 292 1.21 12.29 -3.56
CA ILE A 292 1.62 11.06 -2.87
C ILE A 292 3.14 10.93 -2.96
N VAL A 293 3.78 10.76 -1.80
CA VAL A 293 5.23 10.61 -1.70
C VAL A 293 5.57 9.51 -0.71
N ALA A 294 6.45 8.59 -1.11
CA ALA A 294 7.05 7.64 -0.19
C ALA A 294 7.93 8.38 0.84
N ALA A 295 7.76 8.03 2.10
CA ALA A 295 8.53 8.53 3.24
C ALA A 295 9.14 7.38 4.07
N GLY A 296 9.16 6.17 3.53
CA GLY A 296 9.71 4.96 4.14
C GLY A 296 9.78 3.79 3.16
N ASP A 297 10.38 2.68 3.60
CA ASP A 297 10.53 1.45 2.82
C ASP A 297 9.23 0.62 2.82
N ASP A 298 9.05 -0.25 1.84
CA ASP A 298 7.92 -1.18 1.76
C ASP A 298 6.54 -0.48 1.72
N VAL A 299 6.49 0.75 1.23
CA VAL A 299 5.23 1.48 1.04
C VAL A 299 4.38 0.84 -0.06
N TYR A 300 3.06 0.96 0.05
CA TYR A 300 2.16 0.53 -1.01
C TYR A 300 1.09 1.56 -1.38
N LEU A 301 0.81 1.66 -2.69
CA LEU A 301 -0.25 2.46 -3.29
C LEU A 301 -1.05 1.55 -4.22
N LEU A 302 -2.29 1.26 -3.85
CA LEU A 302 -3.11 0.24 -4.52
C LEU A 302 -4.45 0.82 -5.01
N ASP A 303 -4.87 0.41 -6.21
CA ASP A 303 -6.22 0.61 -6.76
C ASP A 303 -6.77 2.04 -6.67
N SER A 304 -5.89 3.02 -6.80
CA SER A 304 -6.17 4.44 -6.55
C SER A 304 -6.14 5.26 -7.84
N MET A 305 -6.55 6.53 -7.76
CA MET A 305 -6.53 7.44 -8.91
C MET A 305 -6.03 8.83 -8.55
N ALA A 306 -5.07 9.38 -9.29
CA ALA A 306 -4.53 10.74 -9.07
C ALA A 306 -4.80 11.67 -10.26
N LEU A 307 -5.50 12.79 -10.02
CA LEU A 307 -5.98 13.69 -11.08
C LEU A 307 -5.53 15.14 -10.88
N GLY A 308 -4.90 15.71 -11.90
CA GLY A 308 -4.61 17.15 -12.01
C GLY A 308 -3.30 17.60 -11.37
N PHE A 309 -2.36 16.69 -11.13
CA PHE A 309 -1.10 17.00 -10.44
C PHE A 309 0.09 17.09 -11.42
N ASP A 310 1.21 17.66 -10.94
CA ASP A 310 2.46 17.61 -11.69
C ASP A 310 3.03 16.20 -11.71
N THR A 311 3.12 15.52 -10.55
CA THR A 311 3.59 14.13 -10.45
C THR A 311 2.59 13.30 -9.66
N ALA A 312 2.18 12.12 -10.15
CA ALA A 312 1.18 11.29 -9.46
C ALA A 312 1.73 10.63 -8.18
N PHE A 313 2.94 10.08 -8.25
CA PHE A 313 3.63 9.43 -7.13
C PHE A 313 5.14 9.59 -7.27
N SER A 314 5.83 9.83 -6.16
CA SER A 314 7.31 9.79 -6.11
C SER A 314 7.84 8.97 -4.95
N SER A 315 8.90 8.20 -5.22
CA SER A 315 9.72 7.52 -4.22
C SER A 315 11.19 7.76 -4.51
N SER A 316 11.91 8.40 -3.58
CA SER A 316 13.34 8.64 -3.72
C SER A 316 14.09 8.18 -2.47
N GLY A 317 15.06 7.28 -2.64
CA GLY A 317 15.91 6.78 -1.55
C GLY A 317 15.27 5.70 -0.68
N PHE A 318 14.04 5.28 -0.99
CA PHE A 318 13.30 4.26 -0.27
C PHE A 318 13.18 2.95 -1.06
N GLN A 319 13.12 1.85 -0.33
CA GLN A 319 13.29 0.51 -0.87
C GLN A 319 11.95 -0.23 -1.03
N ARG A 320 11.87 -1.05 -2.08
CA ARG A 320 10.74 -1.95 -2.36
C ARG A 320 9.35 -1.30 -2.40
N PRO A 321 9.18 -0.07 -2.95
CA PRO A 321 7.84 0.49 -3.10
C PRO A 321 6.98 -0.39 -4.02
N ARG A 322 5.69 -0.51 -3.72
CA ARG A 322 4.71 -1.25 -4.53
C ARG A 322 3.58 -0.33 -4.97
N ILE A 323 3.51 -0.08 -6.27
CA ILE A 323 2.44 0.71 -6.88
C ILE A 323 1.66 -0.22 -7.80
N GLU A 324 0.38 -0.44 -7.52
CA GLU A 324 -0.44 -1.35 -8.30
C GLU A 324 -1.81 -0.75 -8.59
N GLY A 325 -2.26 -0.83 -9.85
CA GLY A 325 -3.60 -0.37 -10.23
C GLY A 325 -3.79 1.15 -10.10
N LEU A 326 -2.71 1.94 -10.11
CA LEU A 326 -2.81 3.39 -10.08
C LEU A 326 -3.27 3.92 -11.45
N ALA A 327 -4.47 4.50 -11.48
CA ALA A 327 -4.89 5.34 -12.59
C ALA A 327 -4.37 6.77 -12.38
N PHE A 328 -3.91 7.46 -13.41
CA PHE A 328 -3.47 8.85 -13.24
C PHE A 328 -3.68 9.71 -14.47
N ASP A 329 -3.91 10.99 -14.21
CA ASP A 329 -3.86 12.06 -15.18
C ASP A 329 -3.06 13.24 -14.59
N CYS A 330 -1.76 13.25 -14.87
CA CYS A 330 -0.75 14.14 -14.29
C CYS A 330 0.30 14.51 -15.36
N LEU A 331 1.09 15.58 -15.17
CA LEU A 331 2.17 15.92 -16.12
C LEU A 331 3.26 14.85 -16.19
N ASN A 332 3.58 14.27 -15.03
CA ASN A 332 4.42 13.13 -14.77
C ASN A 332 3.59 12.08 -14.00
N GLY A 333 3.82 10.80 -14.27
CA GLY A 333 3.13 9.73 -13.56
C GLY A 333 3.89 9.27 -12.32
N ILE A 334 4.52 8.11 -12.42
CA ILE A 334 5.25 7.45 -11.33
C ILE A 334 6.74 7.72 -11.49
N ASP A 335 7.36 8.27 -10.46
CA ASP A 335 8.79 8.58 -10.40
C ASP A 335 9.47 7.78 -9.27
N ILE A 336 10.43 6.94 -9.63
CA ILE A 336 11.19 6.12 -8.68
C ILE A 336 12.68 6.40 -8.90
N SER A 337 13.35 6.80 -7.82
CA SER A 337 14.79 7.06 -7.83
C SER A 337 15.51 6.56 -6.60
N ASN A 338 16.82 6.33 -6.72
CA ASN A 338 17.69 5.87 -5.63
C ASN A 338 17.11 4.65 -4.87
N CYS A 339 16.54 3.70 -5.61
CA CYS A 339 15.93 2.47 -5.10
C CYS A 339 16.87 1.29 -5.43
N MET A 340 17.66 0.86 -4.45
CA MET A 340 18.65 -0.22 -4.61
C MET A 340 18.02 -1.61 -4.52
N ASP A 341 16.78 -1.71 -4.07
CA ASP A 341 16.00 -2.96 -4.06
C ASP A 341 14.85 -2.91 -5.09
N VAL A 342 14.16 -4.06 -5.23
CA VAL A 342 13.09 -4.29 -6.19
C VAL A 342 11.87 -3.39 -5.97
N ALA A 343 11.79 -2.27 -6.71
CA ALA A 343 10.58 -1.48 -6.89
C ALA A 343 9.60 -2.19 -7.84
N ARG A 344 8.29 -2.04 -7.61
CA ARG A 344 7.24 -2.71 -8.40
C ARG A 344 6.17 -1.71 -8.84
N THR A 345 5.97 -1.56 -10.15
CA THR A 345 4.84 -0.82 -10.71
C THR A 345 4.02 -1.72 -11.63
N TYR A 346 2.79 -2.03 -11.22
CA TYR A 346 1.96 -3.05 -11.87
C TYR A 346 0.60 -2.48 -12.27
N HIS A 347 0.14 -2.81 -13.48
CA HIS A 347 -1.23 -2.51 -13.92
C HIS A 347 -1.62 -1.03 -13.80
N CYS A 348 -0.65 -0.11 -13.88
CA CYS A 348 -0.89 1.32 -13.76
C CYS A 348 -1.30 1.91 -15.12
N HIS A 349 -2.19 2.91 -15.09
CA HIS A 349 -2.86 3.43 -16.27
C HIS A 349 -2.84 4.96 -16.29
N GLY A 350 -1.92 5.53 -17.05
CA GLY A 350 -1.87 6.94 -17.40
C GLY A 350 -2.80 7.25 -18.57
N TRP A 351 -3.89 7.96 -18.32
CA TRP A 351 -4.86 8.36 -19.34
C TRP A 351 -5.31 9.81 -19.10
N PRO A 352 -5.67 10.59 -20.13
CA PRO A 352 -6.14 11.96 -19.96
C PRO A 352 -7.56 12.07 -19.34
N TYR A 353 -7.80 11.45 -18.17
CA TYR A 353 -9.09 11.37 -17.46
C TYR A 353 -9.74 12.73 -17.21
N VAL A 354 -8.97 13.74 -16.81
CA VAL A 354 -9.45 15.09 -16.55
C VAL A 354 -9.79 15.79 -17.87
N THR A 355 -8.89 15.74 -18.85
CA THR A 355 -9.06 16.55 -20.07
C THR A 355 -10.02 15.92 -21.07
N ILE A 356 -10.17 14.59 -21.10
CA ILE A 356 -11.20 13.93 -21.91
C ILE A 356 -12.62 14.26 -21.42
N ALA A 357 -12.76 14.42 -20.10
CA ALA A 357 -14.03 14.72 -19.44
C ALA A 357 -14.49 16.18 -19.64
N TYR A 358 -13.65 17.04 -20.22
CA TYR A 358 -14.06 18.40 -20.58
C TYR A 358 -15.11 18.38 -21.69
N ALA A 359 -16.32 18.84 -21.37
CA ALA A 359 -17.47 18.80 -22.28
C ALA A 359 -17.43 19.87 -23.39
N GLY A 360 -16.58 20.90 -23.25
CA GLY A 360 -16.44 21.96 -24.25
C GLY A 360 -15.56 21.58 -25.44
N GLU A 361 -15.29 22.56 -26.31
CA GLU A 361 -14.34 22.41 -27.42
C GLU A 361 -12.94 22.14 -26.86
N LYS A 362 -12.32 21.04 -27.33
CA LYS A 362 -11.01 20.60 -26.89
C LYS A 362 -9.93 21.15 -27.83
N PRO A 363 -8.85 21.76 -27.32
CA PRO A 363 -7.72 22.14 -28.16
C PRO A 363 -6.96 20.89 -28.63
N ASP A 364 -6.16 20.98 -29.69
CA ASP A 364 -5.40 19.82 -30.24
C ASP A 364 -4.46 19.16 -29.22
N ASN A 365 -3.99 19.93 -28.23
CA ASN A 365 -3.09 19.49 -27.16
C ASN A 365 -3.81 18.99 -25.90
N TRP A 366 -5.13 18.76 -25.94
CA TRP A 366 -5.92 18.38 -24.75
C TRP A 366 -5.35 17.16 -24.02
N ALA A 367 -4.84 16.16 -24.74
CA ALA A 367 -4.27 14.94 -24.17
C ALA A 367 -2.77 15.03 -23.88
N TYR A 368 -2.10 16.16 -24.15
CA TYR A 368 -0.64 16.22 -24.06
C TYR A 368 -0.21 16.31 -22.60
N ARG A 369 0.77 15.48 -22.23
CA ARG A 369 1.49 15.56 -20.95
C ARG A 369 2.95 15.82 -21.26
N SER A 370 3.49 16.93 -20.77
CA SER A 370 4.84 17.39 -21.11
C SER A 370 5.96 16.58 -20.47
N GLY A 371 5.65 15.81 -19.43
CA GLY A 371 6.60 15.05 -18.62
C GLY A 371 6.71 13.57 -18.99
N ILE A 372 7.03 12.76 -17.97
CA ILE A 372 7.32 11.33 -18.10
C ILE A 372 6.22 10.49 -17.41
N GLY A 373 5.70 9.47 -18.09
CA GLY A 373 4.66 8.59 -17.52
C GLY A 373 5.20 7.70 -16.40
N PHE A 374 6.26 6.94 -16.69
CA PHE A 374 6.95 6.07 -15.74
C PHE A 374 8.44 6.31 -15.80
N HIS A 375 9.06 6.66 -14.67
CA HIS A 375 10.46 7.06 -14.61
C HIS A 375 11.22 6.26 -13.54
N TYR A 376 12.26 5.56 -13.96
CA TYR A 376 13.19 4.85 -13.09
C TYR A 376 14.58 5.45 -13.29
N HIS A 377 15.14 6.07 -12.26
CA HIS A 377 16.38 6.79 -12.44
C HIS A 377 17.28 6.92 -11.22
N ASP A 378 18.51 7.36 -11.47
CA ASP A 378 19.51 7.67 -10.45
C ASP A 378 19.64 6.53 -9.42
N VAL A 379 20.12 5.38 -9.90
CA VAL A 379 20.24 4.13 -9.13
C VAL A 379 18.87 3.52 -8.81
N CYS A 380 18.27 2.86 -9.81
CA CYS A 380 17.26 1.84 -9.57
C CYS A 380 17.85 0.47 -9.91
N ASP A 381 17.84 -0.49 -8.98
CA ASP A 381 18.33 -1.86 -9.22
C ASP A 381 17.18 -2.86 -9.17
N TRP A 382 17.02 -3.65 -10.23
CA TRP A 382 15.91 -4.60 -10.40
C TRP A 382 14.50 -4.00 -10.22
N ALA A 383 14.29 -2.76 -10.68
CA ALA A 383 12.93 -2.23 -10.76
C ALA A 383 12.12 -2.97 -11.84
N ASP A 384 10.87 -3.31 -11.52
CA ASP A 384 9.96 -4.07 -12.38
C ASP A 384 8.71 -3.25 -12.70
N GLY A 385 8.53 -2.95 -13.98
CA GLY A 385 7.36 -2.28 -14.52
C GLY A 385 6.56 -3.23 -15.41
N MET A 386 5.37 -3.66 -14.96
CA MET A 386 4.56 -4.65 -15.67
C MET A 386 3.18 -4.13 -16.04
N ASN A 387 2.76 -4.35 -17.29
CA ASN A 387 1.42 -4.04 -17.79
C ASN A 387 1.02 -2.56 -17.57
N CYS A 388 1.98 -1.65 -17.64
CA CYS A 388 1.77 -0.22 -17.42
C CYS A 388 1.53 0.51 -18.74
N PHE A 389 0.51 1.37 -18.79
CA PHE A 389 0.09 2.11 -19.98
C PHE A 389 0.16 3.61 -19.77
N ALA A 390 0.66 4.35 -20.76
CA ALA A 390 0.64 5.82 -20.78
C ALA A 390 0.18 6.35 -22.15
N TYR A 391 -0.88 7.17 -22.15
CA TYR A 391 -1.42 7.83 -23.34
C TYR A 391 -1.14 9.35 -23.35
N GLY A 392 -0.41 9.84 -24.35
CA GLY A 392 -0.23 11.29 -24.55
C GLY A 392 0.97 11.93 -23.84
N TRP A 393 1.86 11.13 -23.24
CA TRP A 393 3.09 11.62 -22.61
C TRP A 393 4.18 11.96 -23.63
N ARG A 394 5.01 12.97 -23.31
CA ARG A 394 6.24 13.32 -24.04
C ARG A 394 7.17 12.12 -24.09
N VAL A 395 7.32 11.45 -22.95
CA VAL A 395 8.00 10.16 -22.82
C VAL A 395 7.13 9.24 -21.98
N ALA A 396 6.67 8.12 -22.54
CA ALA A 396 5.79 7.22 -21.79
C ALA A 396 6.57 6.46 -20.69
N HIS A 397 7.71 5.86 -21.03
CA HIS A 397 8.56 5.13 -20.09
C HIS A 397 10.01 5.59 -20.23
N ARG A 398 10.70 5.87 -19.12
CA ARG A 398 12.10 6.28 -19.11
C ARG A 398 12.92 5.53 -18.06
N VAL A 399 14.09 5.06 -18.49
CA VAL A 399 15.10 4.41 -17.64
C VAL A 399 16.41 5.20 -17.78
N TYR A 400 16.86 5.85 -16.70
CA TYR A 400 17.99 6.78 -16.74
C TYR A 400 18.99 6.56 -15.59
N ASN A 401 20.23 6.17 -15.89
CA ASN A 401 21.22 5.80 -14.87
C ASN A 401 20.68 4.72 -13.90
N ALA A 402 20.07 3.66 -14.43
CA ALA A 402 19.48 2.57 -13.66
C ALA A 402 19.93 1.18 -14.15
N ASP A 403 20.02 0.24 -13.22
CA ASP A 403 20.56 -1.10 -13.43
C ASP A 403 19.43 -2.14 -13.44
N HIS A 404 19.48 -3.09 -14.38
CA HIS A 404 18.59 -4.25 -14.44
C HIS A 404 17.08 -3.93 -14.37
N VAL A 405 16.65 -2.78 -14.90
CA VAL A 405 15.22 -2.46 -15.00
C VAL A 405 14.55 -3.36 -16.03
N ILE A 406 13.43 -3.99 -15.65
CA ILE A 406 12.64 -4.86 -16.51
C ILE A 406 11.28 -4.21 -16.75
N LEU A 407 10.97 -3.93 -18.01
CA LEU A 407 9.65 -3.47 -18.43
C LEU A 407 8.95 -4.61 -19.18
N THR A 408 7.93 -5.22 -18.57
CA THR A 408 7.16 -6.34 -19.16
C THR A 408 5.80 -5.86 -19.62
N ASN A 409 5.50 -6.07 -20.90
CA ASN A 409 4.29 -5.56 -21.56
C ASN A 409 4.09 -4.04 -21.33
N PRO A 410 5.12 -3.19 -21.51
CA PRO A 410 4.95 -1.75 -21.42
C PRO A 410 4.12 -1.27 -22.61
N LYS A 411 3.15 -0.41 -22.33
CA LYS A 411 2.25 0.14 -23.35
C LYS A 411 2.39 1.64 -23.41
N ALA A 412 2.42 2.18 -24.62
CA ALA A 412 2.42 3.61 -24.85
C ALA A 412 1.66 3.94 -26.11
N ASP A 413 0.91 5.02 -26.07
CA ASP A 413 0.13 5.52 -27.20
C ASP A 413 0.08 7.05 -27.14
N ASN A 414 -0.29 7.68 -28.24
CA ASN A 414 -0.37 9.12 -28.34
C ASN A 414 -1.49 9.56 -29.28
N THR A 415 -1.77 10.86 -29.28
CA THR A 415 -2.69 11.43 -30.27
C THR A 415 -2.07 11.33 -31.66
N TYR A 416 -2.67 10.54 -32.54
CA TYR A 416 -2.29 10.46 -33.94
C TYR A 416 -3.27 11.24 -34.82
N SER A 417 -2.74 12.11 -35.69
CA SER A 417 -3.53 12.76 -36.73
C SER A 417 -3.12 12.20 -38.09
N ALA A 418 -4.00 11.37 -38.67
CA ALA A 418 -3.78 10.78 -39.99
C ALA A 418 -3.67 11.82 -41.11
N SER A 419 -4.25 13.01 -40.95
CA SER A 419 -4.23 14.09 -41.95
C SER A 419 -2.91 14.86 -41.98
N THR A 420 -2.19 14.93 -40.87
CA THR A 420 -0.87 15.60 -40.78
C THR A 420 0.28 14.61 -40.76
N GLY A 421 0.00 13.32 -40.54
CA GLY A 421 1.01 12.27 -40.45
C GLY A 421 1.91 12.42 -39.23
N THR A 422 1.58 13.30 -38.28
CA THR A 422 2.39 13.61 -37.10
C THR A 422 1.53 13.60 -35.85
N GLY A 423 1.99 12.90 -34.82
CA GLY A 423 1.40 12.94 -33.49
C GLY A 423 1.88 14.14 -32.68
N TYR A 424 1.75 14.08 -31.36
CA TYR A 424 2.34 15.05 -30.43
C TYR A 424 3.86 15.19 -30.70
N PRO A 425 4.34 16.37 -31.17
CA PRO A 425 5.71 16.51 -31.64
C PRO A 425 6.76 16.27 -30.56
N GLY A 426 7.86 15.64 -30.94
CA GLY A 426 8.99 15.37 -30.06
C GLY A 426 8.74 14.26 -29.02
N THR A 427 7.74 13.41 -29.25
CA THR A 427 7.39 12.30 -28.36
C THR A 427 8.21 11.04 -28.62
N ARG A 428 8.41 10.26 -27.56
CA ARG A 428 9.01 8.93 -27.61
C ARG A 428 8.22 7.96 -26.71
N GLY A 429 8.14 6.70 -27.11
CA GLY A 429 7.50 5.68 -26.28
C GLY A 429 8.37 5.32 -25.09
N ILE A 430 9.45 4.59 -25.33
CA ILE A 430 10.40 4.16 -24.31
C ILE A 430 11.76 4.81 -24.55
N VAL A 431 12.38 5.33 -23.50
CA VAL A 431 13.70 5.98 -23.54
C VAL A 431 14.63 5.32 -22.53
N ILE A 432 15.81 4.87 -22.98
CA ILE A 432 16.85 4.25 -22.16
C ILE A 432 18.13 5.05 -22.33
N GLU A 433 18.64 5.66 -21.25
CA GLU A 433 19.67 6.68 -21.33
C GLU A 433 20.72 6.60 -20.22
N GLY A 434 21.88 7.24 -20.44
CA GLY A 434 22.89 7.46 -19.41
C GLY A 434 23.74 6.22 -19.14
N ALA A 435 23.96 5.90 -17.87
CA ALA A 435 24.69 4.71 -17.43
C ALA A 435 23.79 3.47 -17.28
N SER A 436 22.55 3.52 -17.79
CA SER A 436 21.63 2.39 -17.66
C SER A 436 22.14 1.14 -18.36
N ARG A 437 22.05 -0.01 -17.69
CA ARG A 437 22.58 -1.30 -18.19
C ARG A 437 21.65 -2.45 -17.84
N ASP A 438 21.80 -3.52 -18.62
CA ASP A 438 21.04 -4.77 -18.47
C ASP A 438 19.51 -4.55 -18.44
N THR A 439 19.06 -3.49 -19.15
CA THR A 439 17.65 -3.12 -19.24
C THR A 439 16.94 -4.05 -20.21
N GLN A 440 15.78 -4.57 -19.79
CA GLN A 440 14.98 -5.48 -20.61
C GLN A 440 13.60 -4.89 -20.90
N ILE A 441 13.23 -4.87 -22.17
CA ILE A 441 11.94 -4.41 -22.68
C ILE A 441 11.27 -5.63 -23.33
N LEU A 442 10.33 -6.23 -22.61
CA LEU A 442 9.70 -7.49 -22.99
C LEU A 442 8.27 -7.22 -23.43
N ILE A 443 7.92 -7.68 -24.63
CA ILE A 443 6.58 -7.59 -25.23
C ILE A 443 6.04 -6.13 -25.27
N PRO A 444 6.81 -5.13 -25.74
CA PRO A 444 6.34 -3.74 -25.80
C PRO A 444 5.18 -3.55 -26.78
N HIS A 445 4.22 -2.70 -26.46
CA HIS A 445 3.17 -2.25 -27.40
C HIS A 445 3.17 -0.73 -27.47
N ILE A 446 3.79 -0.19 -28.51
CA ILE A 446 4.10 1.23 -28.60
C ILE A 446 3.54 1.80 -29.89
N GLU A 447 2.68 2.82 -29.77
CA GLU A 447 1.96 3.42 -30.88
C GLU A 447 2.09 4.95 -30.95
N ALA A 448 2.04 5.50 -32.17
CA ALA A 448 1.77 6.91 -32.46
C ALA A 448 2.78 7.95 -31.90
N HIS A 449 4.05 7.59 -31.69
CA HIS A 449 5.07 8.54 -31.24
C HIS A 449 5.85 9.20 -32.37
N ASP A 450 6.14 10.49 -32.25
CA ASP A 450 6.73 11.30 -33.32
C ASP A 450 8.18 10.92 -33.66
N LEU A 451 9.07 10.80 -32.66
CA LEU A 451 10.50 10.60 -32.92
C LEU A 451 10.90 9.13 -32.96
N ALA A 452 10.49 8.35 -31.96
CA ALA A 452 10.77 6.93 -31.92
C ALA A 452 9.82 6.15 -31.02
N SER A 453 9.53 4.89 -31.35
CA SER A 453 8.86 3.99 -30.41
C SER A 453 9.79 3.62 -29.25
N ILE A 454 11.05 3.28 -29.56
CA ILE A 454 12.09 3.05 -28.55
C ILE A 454 13.36 3.85 -28.91
N HIS A 455 13.94 4.53 -27.92
CA HIS A 455 15.19 5.27 -28.06
C HIS A 455 16.22 4.77 -27.04
N VAL A 456 17.38 4.34 -27.53
CA VAL A 456 18.52 3.89 -26.72
C VAL A 456 19.68 4.84 -26.91
N ASN A 457 20.16 5.40 -25.80
CA ASN A 457 21.30 6.31 -25.74
C ASN A 457 22.05 6.12 -24.41
N THR A 458 22.54 4.90 -24.19
CA THR A 458 23.35 4.55 -23.02
C THR A 458 24.84 4.63 -23.31
N SER A 459 25.65 4.50 -22.26
CA SER A 459 27.11 4.39 -22.37
C SER A 459 27.53 3.16 -23.17
N ASN A 460 28.68 3.22 -23.86
CA ASN A 460 29.18 2.12 -24.67
C ASN A 460 29.29 0.81 -23.86
N GLY A 461 28.87 -0.30 -24.46
CA GLY A 461 28.91 -1.63 -23.84
C GLY A 461 27.77 -1.93 -22.86
N MET A 462 26.84 -0.99 -22.65
CA MET A 462 25.65 -1.25 -21.84
C MET A 462 24.55 -1.84 -22.71
N LEU A 463 24.13 -3.07 -22.39
CA LEU A 463 23.15 -3.82 -23.17
C LEU A 463 21.71 -3.40 -22.83
N THR A 464 20.90 -3.21 -23.87
CA THR A 464 19.44 -3.16 -23.82
C THR A 464 18.86 -4.31 -24.64
N VAL A 465 17.96 -5.09 -24.04
CA VAL A 465 17.24 -6.17 -24.74
C VAL A 465 15.82 -5.71 -25.05
N ILE A 466 15.40 -5.84 -26.30
CA ILE A 466 14.05 -5.56 -26.77
C ILE A 466 13.53 -6.84 -27.41
N ASP A 467 12.55 -7.49 -26.80
CA ASP A 467 12.09 -8.81 -27.24
C ASP A 467 10.56 -8.91 -27.30
N GLY A 468 10.03 -9.44 -28.40
CA GLY A 468 8.59 -9.58 -28.64
C GLY A 468 7.85 -8.26 -28.88
N GLY A 469 6.52 -8.31 -28.78
CA GLY A 469 5.65 -7.13 -28.86
C GLY A 469 5.53 -6.52 -30.26
N SER A 470 4.92 -5.34 -30.33
CA SER A 470 4.65 -4.58 -31.55
C SER A 470 4.96 -3.09 -31.38
N LEU A 471 5.85 -2.57 -32.21
CA LEU A 471 6.14 -1.15 -32.37
C LEU A 471 5.43 -0.71 -33.66
N LEU A 472 4.39 0.12 -33.51
CA LEU A 472 3.53 0.54 -34.61
C LEU A 472 3.57 2.05 -34.75
N SER A 473 3.74 2.52 -35.98
CA SER A 473 3.54 3.91 -36.39
C SER A 473 4.31 4.93 -35.56
N SER A 474 5.40 5.43 -36.14
CA SER A 474 5.95 6.72 -35.72
C SER A 474 5.39 7.82 -36.60
N GLY A 475 5.09 8.98 -36.02
CA GLY A 475 4.78 10.18 -36.80
C GLY A 475 5.95 10.53 -37.75
N GLY A 476 5.64 11.01 -38.95
CA GLY A 476 6.61 11.57 -39.90
C GLY A 476 7.86 10.71 -40.14
N THR A 477 9.04 11.24 -39.77
CA THR A 477 10.37 10.64 -40.02
C THR A 477 10.90 9.75 -38.88
N GLY A 478 10.08 9.46 -37.87
CA GLY A 478 10.52 8.71 -36.70
C GLY A 478 10.98 7.28 -37.03
N ALA A 479 11.75 6.70 -36.11
CA ALA A 479 12.19 5.31 -36.19
C ALA A 479 11.33 4.40 -35.30
N GLY A 480 11.20 3.11 -35.64
CA GLY A 480 10.71 2.13 -34.67
C GLY A 480 11.68 2.06 -33.48
N ILE A 481 12.97 1.88 -33.78
CA ILE A 481 14.05 1.88 -32.79
C ILE A 481 15.15 2.83 -33.22
N GLN A 482 15.48 3.82 -32.38
CA GLN A 482 16.62 4.72 -32.57
C GLN A 482 17.73 4.39 -31.58
N ILE A 483 18.96 4.25 -32.09
CA ILE A 483 20.15 3.86 -31.33
C ILE A 483 21.23 4.92 -31.51
N ASP A 484 21.39 5.74 -30.48
CA ASP A 484 22.42 6.79 -30.39
C ASP A 484 23.55 6.41 -29.40
N GLY A 485 23.41 5.29 -28.68
CA GLY A 485 24.39 4.79 -27.73
C GLY A 485 24.04 3.38 -27.26
N GLY A 486 24.97 2.76 -26.54
CA GLY A 486 24.78 1.41 -25.98
C GLY A 486 24.84 0.27 -27.00
N ASP A 487 24.70 -0.94 -26.46
CA ASP A 487 24.51 -2.16 -27.24
C ASP A 487 23.04 -2.57 -27.17
N VAL A 488 22.48 -3.13 -28.25
CA VAL A 488 21.06 -3.42 -28.35
C VAL A 488 20.83 -4.79 -28.98
N GLN A 489 19.99 -5.62 -28.37
CA GLN A 489 19.44 -6.85 -28.95
C GLN A 489 17.95 -6.65 -29.28
N ILE A 490 17.54 -7.04 -30.48
CA ILE A 490 16.22 -6.71 -31.05
C ILE A 490 15.54 -7.95 -31.60
N GLY A 491 14.40 -8.31 -30.98
CA GLY A 491 13.50 -9.40 -31.35
C GLY A 491 12.03 -8.98 -31.40
N ALA A 492 11.74 -7.73 -31.81
CA ALA A 492 10.40 -7.15 -31.82
C ALA A 492 9.79 -7.06 -33.24
N ALA A 493 8.46 -6.92 -33.32
CA ALA A 493 7.79 -6.56 -34.56
C ALA A 493 7.74 -5.04 -34.75
N LEU A 494 8.18 -4.55 -35.91
CA LEU A 494 8.18 -3.14 -36.29
C LEU A 494 7.28 -2.95 -37.51
N SER A 495 6.34 -2.01 -37.46
CA SER A 495 5.48 -1.69 -38.60
C SER A 495 5.08 -0.23 -38.71
N ALA A 496 4.83 0.21 -39.95
CA ALA A 496 4.37 1.56 -40.28
C ALA A 496 5.32 2.70 -39.85
N HIS A 497 6.63 2.47 -39.90
CA HIS A 497 7.64 3.49 -39.64
C HIS A 497 8.34 3.97 -40.93
N THR A 498 8.84 5.21 -40.92
CA THR A 498 9.76 5.67 -41.96
C THR A 498 11.08 4.88 -41.88
N ASN A 499 11.63 4.73 -40.67
CA ASN A 499 12.82 3.93 -40.42
C ASN A 499 12.47 2.79 -39.45
N GLY A 500 12.83 1.54 -39.76
CA GLY A 500 12.66 0.44 -38.81
C GLY A 500 13.64 0.63 -37.65
N ILE A 501 14.92 0.41 -37.92
CA ILE A 501 16.02 0.61 -36.97
C ILE A 501 16.93 1.71 -37.51
N ARG A 502 17.25 2.71 -36.69
CA ARG A 502 18.20 3.77 -37.03
C ARG A 502 19.38 3.77 -36.07
N VAL A 503 20.59 3.63 -36.62
CA VAL A 503 21.85 3.63 -35.86
C VAL A 503 22.64 4.90 -36.19
N THR A 504 22.99 5.66 -35.15
CA THR A 504 23.74 6.92 -35.27
C THR A 504 25.08 6.88 -34.53
N ASN A 505 25.34 5.85 -33.71
CA ASN A 505 26.60 5.67 -33.01
C ASN A 505 27.43 4.53 -33.64
N PRO A 506 28.67 4.81 -34.09
CA PRO A 506 29.50 3.79 -34.74
C PRO A 506 29.98 2.69 -33.78
N ASN A 507 29.91 2.93 -32.47
CA ASN A 507 30.40 2.00 -31.45
C ASN A 507 29.34 1.03 -30.93
N SER A 508 28.05 1.26 -31.21
CA SER A 508 26.95 0.41 -30.77
C SER A 508 27.00 -0.96 -31.44
N ASN A 509 26.98 -2.03 -30.64
CA ASN A 509 26.70 -3.37 -31.15
C ASN A 509 25.19 -3.57 -31.24
N VAL A 510 24.68 -3.88 -32.43
CA VAL A 510 23.25 -4.08 -32.68
C VAL A 510 23.01 -5.49 -33.18
N TYR A 511 22.25 -6.29 -32.43
CA TYR A 511 21.91 -7.67 -32.77
C TYR A 511 20.44 -7.75 -33.16
N ILE A 512 20.17 -8.13 -34.40
CA ILE A 512 18.81 -8.30 -34.92
C ILE A 512 18.54 -9.81 -35.01
N GLU A 513 17.62 -10.26 -34.17
CA GLU A 513 17.31 -11.66 -33.90
C GLU A 513 16.31 -12.24 -34.91
N ASP A 514 16.21 -13.57 -34.96
CA ASP A 514 15.38 -14.31 -35.91
C ASP A 514 13.87 -14.08 -35.70
N ASN A 515 13.48 -13.65 -34.50
CA ASN A 515 12.10 -13.32 -34.15
C ASN A 515 11.74 -11.85 -34.42
N ALA A 516 12.67 -11.02 -34.92
CA ALA A 516 12.33 -9.68 -35.37
C ALA A 516 11.47 -9.73 -36.64
N LEU A 517 10.46 -8.86 -36.74
CA LEU A 517 9.59 -8.74 -37.91
C LEU A 517 9.60 -7.31 -38.42
N PHE A 518 9.78 -7.13 -39.73
CA PHE A 518 9.61 -5.83 -40.38
C PHE A 518 8.44 -5.86 -41.36
N ASP A 519 7.50 -4.94 -41.23
CA ASP A 519 6.41 -4.78 -42.20
C ASP A 519 6.11 -3.29 -42.45
N SER A 520 5.59 -2.94 -43.62
CA SER A 520 5.14 -1.57 -43.93
C SER A 520 6.15 -0.45 -43.58
N ILE A 521 7.45 -0.73 -43.70
CA ILE A 521 8.54 0.20 -43.35
C ILE A 521 9.26 0.69 -44.62
N SER A 522 9.51 2.00 -44.70
CA SER A 522 10.19 2.61 -45.85
C SER A 522 11.68 2.21 -45.92
N GLN A 523 12.45 2.46 -44.86
CA GLN A 523 13.85 2.06 -44.73
C GLN A 523 14.01 1.11 -43.54
N LEU A 524 14.37 -0.14 -43.80
CA LEU A 524 14.34 -1.20 -42.78
C LEU A 524 15.40 -0.97 -41.70
N ILE A 525 16.68 -0.87 -42.11
CA ILE A 525 17.80 -0.57 -41.22
C ILE A 525 18.58 0.60 -41.81
N VAL A 526 18.79 1.65 -41.03
CA VAL A 526 19.48 2.88 -41.46
C VAL A 526 20.72 3.09 -40.61
N ALA A 527 21.89 2.88 -41.20
CA ALA A 527 23.18 3.19 -40.60
C ALA A 527 23.64 4.57 -41.07
N THR A 528 23.42 5.60 -40.26
CA THR A 528 23.81 6.98 -40.61
C THR A 528 25.30 7.26 -40.42
N VAL A 529 26.01 6.34 -39.78
CA VAL A 529 27.44 6.38 -39.51
C VAL A 529 28.13 5.13 -40.04
N ASP A 530 29.40 5.26 -40.38
CA ASP A 530 30.26 4.12 -40.73
C ASP A 530 30.33 3.16 -39.55
N THR A 531 29.83 1.95 -39.74
CA THR A 531 29.87 0.91 -38.70
C THR A 531 29.97 -0.48 -39.32
N SER A 532 30.53 -1.40 -38.55
CA SER A 532 30.54 -2.84 -38.85
C SER A 532 29.94 -3.67 -37.72
N ARG A 533 29.16 -3.02 -36.85
CA ARG A 533 28.68 -3.59 -35.58
C ARG A 533 27.17 -3.88 -35.58
N ILE A 534 26.57 -3.97 -36.77
CA ILE A 534 25.19 -4.40 -36.94
C ILE A 534 25.21 -5.85 -37.42
N PHE A 535 24.70 -6.75 -36.59
CA PHE A 535 24.65 -8.18 -36.82
C PHE A 535 23.21 -8.58 -37.13
N ILE A 536 22.95 -8.99 -38.36
CA ILE A 536 21.64 -9.40 -38.85
C ILE A 536 21.63 -10.92 -38.95
N LYS A 537 20.75 -11.58 -38.21
CA LYS A 537 20.52 -13.02 -38.35
C LYS A 537 19.50 -13.27 -39.47
N GLN A 538 18.33 -13.84 -39.18
CA GLN A 538 17.27 -14.10 -40.16
C GLN A 538 15.93 -13.50 -39.71
N PRO A 539 15.79 -12.15 -39.71
CA PRO A 539 14.50 -11.54 -39.37
C PRO A 539 13.41 -11.92 -40.40
N ALA A 540 12.16 -11.89 -39.96
CA ALA A 540 11.00 -12.06 -40.81
C ALA A 540 10.62 -10.74 -41.53
N PHE A 541 10.04 -10.87 -42.72
CA PHE A 541 9.54 -9.75 -43.50
C PHE A 541 8.04 -9.95 -43.79
N GLY A 542 7.25 -8.93 -43.47
CA GLY A 542 5.81 -8.91 -43.72
C GLY A 542 5.47 -8.75 -45.21
N PRO A 543 4.21 -8.97 -45.59
CA PRO A 543 3.77 -8.98 -46.98
C PRO A 543 3.92 -7.64 -47.70
N SER A 544 4.10 -6.53 -46.96
CA SER A 544 4.29 -5.20 -47.54
C SER A 544 5.74 -4.92 -47.94
N ILE A 545 6.67 -5.83 -47.65
CA ILE A 545 8.07 -5.73 -48.02
C ILE A 545 8.30 -6.50 -49.33
N PRO A 546 8.61 -5.82 -50.46
CA PRO A 546 8.81 -6.49 -51.73
C PRO A 546 10.12 -7.27 -51.77
N ASP A 547 10.13 -8.39 -52.50
CA ASP A 547 11.33 -9.17 -52.78
C ASP A 547 12.44 -8.32 -53.41
N GLY A 548 13.69 -8.57 -53.01
CA GLY A 548 14.84 -7.83 -53.49
C GLY A 548 15.03 -6.44 -52.86
N LYS A 549 14.15 -6.01 -51.93
CA LYS A 549 14.36 -4.78 -51.18
C LYS A 549 15.66 -4.83 -50.39
N GLN A 550 16.47 -3.80 -50.54
CA GLN A 550 17.69 -3.65 -49.75
C GLN A 550 17.32 -3.44 -48.27
N ILE A 551 17.82 -4.34 -47.42
CA ILE A 551 17.52 -4.34 -45.98
C ILE A 551 18.24 -3.19 -45.27
N VAL A 552 19.49 -2.90 -45.66
CA VAL A 552 20.30 -1.88 -45.01
C VAL A 552 20.57 -0.73 -45.96
N VAL A 553 20.17 0.47 -45.54
CA VAL A 553 20.46 1.73 -46.22
C VAL A 553 21.52 2.48 -45.42
N GLY A 554 22.54 3.00 -46.11
CA GLY A 554 23.60 3.81 -45.50
C GLY A 554 24.93 3.06 -45.35
N ASN A 555 25.63 3.34 -44.25
CA ASN A 555 27.07 3.14 -44.11
C ASN A 555 27.47 1.86 -43.36
N LEU A 556 26.68 0.79 -43.49
CA LEU A 556 27.05 -0.52 -42.93
C LEU A 556 28.16 -1.16 -43.79
N LYS A 557 29.26 -1.53 -43.14
CA LYS A 557 30.41 -2.20 -43.74
C LYS A 557 30.62 -3.54 -43.07
N ALA A 558 31.15 -4.51 -43.80
CA ALA A 558 31.67 -5.71 -43.15
C ALA A 558 32.95 -5.35 -42.36
N PRO A 559 33.21 -5.97 -41.19
CA PRO A 559 34.38 -5.62 -40.39
C PRO A 559 35.68 -5.93 -41.15
N THR A 560 36.61 -4.97 -41.16
CA THR A 560 37.97 -5.18 -41.67
C THR A 560 38.88 -5.60 -40.52
N ILE A 561 39.51 -6.76 -40.67
CA ILE A 561 40.46 -7.31 -39.70
C ILE A 561 41.84 -7.32 -40.33
N VAL A 562 42.84 -6.89 -39.57
CA VAL A 562 44.23 -6.86 -40.01
C VAL A 562 44.95 -8.09 -39.47
N ALA A 563 45.39 -8.98 -40.37
CA ALA A 563 46.29 -10.07 -40.02
C ALA A 563 47.66 -9.51 -39.61
N SER A 564 48.17 -9.93 -38.45
CA SER A 564 49.46 -9.48 -37.93
C SER A 564 50.11 -10.56 -37.07
N ASN A 565 51.45 -10.56 -36.98
CA ASN A 565 52.23 -11.50 -36.16
C ASN A 565 51.92 -12.99 -36.41
N GLY A 566 51.60 -13.37 -37.65
CA GLY A 566 51.30 -14.75 -38.02
C GLY A 566 49.88 -15.24 -37.64
N GLY A 567 49.01 -14.35 -37.16
CA GLY A 567 47.63 -14.70 -36.79
C GLY A 567 46.58 -13.67 -37.20
N LEU A 568 45.32 -14.11 -37.20
CA LEU A 568 44.13 -13.30 -37.43
C LEU A 568 43.15 -13.51 -36.26
N ASN A 569 42.72 -12.42 -35.60
CA ASN A 569 41.78 -12.48 -34.49
C ASN A 569 40.38 -12.09 -34.96
N LEU A 570 39.46 -13.05 -35.06
CA LEU A 570 38.08 -12.75 -35.41
C LEU A 570 37.34 -12.15 -34.20
N PRO A 571 36.51 -11.10 -34.40
CA PRO A 571 35.49 -10.74 -33.43
C PRO A 571 34.64 -11.97 -33.08
N MET A 572 34.13 -12.05 -31.85
CA MET A 572 33.29 -13.20 -31.46
C MET A 572 31.96 -13.25 -32.23
N ASN A 573 31.50 -12.10 -32.75
CA ASN A 573 30.27 -11.97 -33.50
C ASN A 573 30.53 -11.76 -34.99
N GLY A 574 29.56 -12.17 -35.82
CA GLY A 574 29.63 -12.09 -37.28
C GLY A 574 30.26 -13.32 -37.93
N ASN A 575 29.91 -13.52 -39.20
CA ASN A 575 30.32 -14.63 -40.04
C ASN A 575 30.98 -14.19 -41.36
N PHE A 576 31.15 -12.88 -41.60
CA PHE A 576 31.78 -12.34 -42.80
C PHE A 576 32.72 -11.21 -42.43
N PHE A 577 33.97 -11.28 -42.92
CA PHE A 577 35.04 -10.34 -42.57
C PHE A 577 35.90 -10.00 -43.79
N HIS A 578 36.24 -8.73 -43.91
CA HIS A 578 37.32 -8.29 -44.79
C HIS A 578 38.67 -8.52 -44.12
N VAL A 579 39.65 -9.03 -44.86
CA VAL A 579 40.98 -9.34 -44.35
C VAL A 579 42.02 -8.53 -45.12
N THR A 580 42.88 -7.86 -44.35
CA THR A 580 44.04 -7.10 -44.82
C THR A 580 45.29 -7.52 -44.03
N GLY A 581 46.45 -6.94 -44.33
CA GLY A 581 47.69 -7.19 -43.57
C GLY A 581 48.62 -8.22 -44.23
N THR A 582 49.24 -9.08 -43.41
CA THR A 582 50.25 -10.06 -43.87
C THR A 582 49.73 -11.50 -43.85
N SER A 583 50.45 -12.41 -44.50
CA SER A 583 50.20 -13.86 -44.40
C SER A 583 50.12 -14.35 -42.94
N PHE A 584 49.27 -15.33 -42.68
CA PHE A 584 49.02 -15.86 -41.33
C PHE A 584 48.73 -17.36 -41.36
N GLY A 585 49.02 -18.04 -40.26
CA GLY A 585 48.77 -19.49 -40.09
C GLY A 585 47.88 -19.83 -38.91
N SER A 586 47.42 -18.83 -38.17
CA SER A 586 46.50 -19.01 -37.04
C SER A 586 45.28 -18.11 -37.16
N LEU A 587 44.10 -18.66 -36.81
CA LEU A 587 42.82 -17.98 -36.80
C LEU A 587 42.16 -18.15 -35.43
N ASN A 588 42.12 -17.08 -34.64
CA ASN A 588 41.54 -17.10 -33.30
C ASN A 588 40.06 -16.70 -33.32
N GLY A 589 39.32 -17.12 -32.28
CA GLY A 589 37.88 -16.89 -32.14
C GLY A 589 36.98 -18.07 -32.57
N GLY A 590 37.57 -19.25 -32.78
CA GLY A 590 36.82 -20.47 -33.09
C GLY A 590 36.02 -20.99 -31.90
N HIS A 591 34.81 -21.48 -32.16
CA HIS A 591 34.02 -22.29 -31.24
C HIS A 591 33.27 -23.35 -32.05
N LEU A 592 32.84 -24.44 -31.41
CA LEU A 592 32.12 -25.54 -32.09
C LEU A 592 30.96 -24.99 -32.93
N GLY A 593 30.91 -25.39 -34.20
CA GLY A 593 29.86 -25.02 -35.15
C GLY A 593 30.02 -23.64 -35.80
N ARG A 594 31.06 -22.86 -35.44
CA ARG A 594 31.23 -21.50 -35.98
C ARG A 594 31.60 -21.53 -37.45
N GLU A 595 30.92 -20.73 -38.26
CA GLU A 595 31.33 -20.46 -39.64
C GLU A 595 31.89 -19.04 -39.80
N ALA A 596 32.93 -18.91 -40.62
CA ALA A 596 33.53 -17.62 -40.98
C ALA A 596 33.84 -17.57 -42.48
N THR A 597 33.46 -16.48 -43.12
CA THR A 597 33.80 -16.12 -44.50
C THR A 597 34.81 -14.98 -44.47
N LEU A 598 36.00 -15.23 -44.98
CA LEU A 598 37.09 -14.27 -45.07
C LEU A 598 37.20 -13.79 -46.51
N LYS A 599 37.03 -12.48 -46.76
CA LYS A 599 37.28 -11.86 -48.06
C LYS A 599 38.59 -11.08 -48.00
N PHE A 600 39.53 -11.39 -48.88
CA PHE A 600 40.86 -10.78 -48.86
C PHE A 600 40.90 -9.56 -49.75
N ASP A 601 41.24 -8.40 -49.18
CA ASP A 601 41.41 -7.14 -49.92
C ASP A 601 42.86 -6.92 -50.37
N VAL A 602 43.77 -7.80 -49.94
CA VAL A 602 45.19 -7.81 -50.32
C VAL A 602 45.63 -9.24 -50.63
N ASN A 603 46.67 -9.38 -51.47
CA ASN A 603 47.28 -10.68 -51.72
C ASN A 603 48.07 -11.12 -50.47
N LEU A 604 47.64 -12.21 -49.85
CA LEU A 604 48.33 -12.85 -48.73
C LEU A 604 48.24 -14.37 -48.83
N THR A 605 49.04 -15.06 -48.02
CA THR A 605 49.01 -16.51 -47.88
C THR A 605 48.36 -16.89 -46.55
N VAL A 606 47.34 -17.74 -46.58
CA VAL A 606 46.82 -18.42 -45.39
C VAL A 606 47.46 -19.81 -45.32
N PHE A 607 48.26 -20.05 -44.28
CA PHE A 607 48.94 -21.32 -44.11
C PHE A 607 47.97 -22.38 -43.60
N SER A 608 48.14 -23.61 -44.10
CA SER A 608 47.41 -24.79 -43.65
C SER A 608 48.24 -25.49 -42.59
N SER A 609 47.60 -25.93 -41.51
CA SER A 609 48.24 -26.69 -40.43
C SER A 609 47.20 -27.47 -39.64
N ASP A 610 47.62 -28.55 -39.00
CA ASP A 610 46.77 -29.41 -38.17
C ASP A 610 47.05 -29.25 -36.67
N GLY A 611 46.07 -29.61 -35.84
CA GLY A 611 46.31 -30.01 -34.46
C GLY A 611 46.31 -28.89 -33.41
N GLY A 612 45.65 -27.76 -33.67
CA GLY A 612 45.47 -26.69 -32.69
C GLY A 612 44.18 -25.89 -32.87
N GLN A 613 43.68 -25.28 -31.78
CA GLN A 613 42.44 -24.48 -31.75
C GLN A 613 42.39 -23.34 -32.75
N SER A 614 43.55 -22.79 -33.10
CA SER A 614 43.67 -21.71 -34.08
C SER A 614 44.19 -22.20 -35.43
N ALA A 615 44.47 -23.49 -35.58
CA ALA A 615 44.97 -24.07 -36.81
C ALA A 615 43.86 -24.12 -37.87
N MET A 616 44.25 -24.04 -39.14
CA MET A 616 43.34 -24.14 -40.28
C MET A 616 43.73 -25.33 -41.14
N HIS A 617 42.88 -26.35 -41.19
CA HIS A 617 42.97 -27.43 -42.16
C HIS A 617 42.31 -27.00 -43.46
N LEU A 618 43.13 -26.60 -44.42
CA LEU A 618 42.70 -26.17 -45.74
C LEU A 618 42.63 -27.36 -46.70
N LEU A 619 41.85 -27.24 -47.78
CA LEU A 619 41.63 -28.32 -48.74
C LEU A 619 42.96 -28.94 -49.22
N SER A 620 43.06 -30.27 -49.08
CA SER A 620 44.24 -31.08 -49.42
C SER A 620 45.53 -30.69 -48.69
N GLY A 621 45.43 -30.01 -47.54
CA GLY A 621 46.57 -29.49 -46.78
C GLY A 621 47.31 -28.34 -47.48
N SER A 622 46.72 -27.77 -48.54
CA SER A 622 47.35 -26.73 -49.37
C SER A 622 47.17 -25.34 -48.76
N HIS A 623 48.21 -24.51 -48.81
CA HIS A 623 48.09 -23.09 -48.47
C HIS A 623 47.11 -22.40 -49.42
N PHE A 624 46.32 -21.47 -48.88
CA PHE A 624 45.47 -20.62 -49.70
C PHE A 624 46.26 -19.37 -50.09
N VAL A 625 46.46 -19.17 -51.40
CA VAL A 625 47.28 -18.10 -51.97
C VAL A 625 46.48 -17.40 -53.05
N ASN A 626 46.47 -16.06 -53.06
CA ASN A 626 45.88 -15.25 -54.13
C ASN A 626 44.39 -15.56 -54.45
N GLY A 627 43.60 -16.00 -53.47
CA GLY A 627 42.16 -16.18 -53.64
C GLY A 627 41.36 -15.01 -53.05
N SER A 628 40.13 -14.83 -53.51
CA SER A 628 39.29 -13.70 -53.13
C SER A 628 38.52 -13.98 -51.83
N VAL A 629 38.02 -15.21 -51.64
CA VAL A 629 37.19 -15.59 -50.49
C VAL A 629 37.54 -16.99 -49.99
N LEU A 630 37.64 -17.15 -48.67
CA LEU A 630 37.82 -18.42 -47.97
C LEU A 630 36.68 -18.62 -46.94
N LYS A 631 36.04 -19.78 -46.94
CA LYS A 631 34.98 -20.16 -45.99
C LYS A 631 35.47 -21.27 -45.08
N LEU A 632 35.32 -21.07 -43.79
CA LEU A 632 35.82 -21.95 -42.75
C LEU A 632 34.70 -22.34 -41.77
N HIS A 633 34.77 -23.55 -41.25
CA HIS A 633 33.90 -24.09 -40.19
C HIS A 633 34.76 -24.60 -39.04
N HIS A 634 34.46 -24.23 -37.81
CA HIS A 634 35.22 -24.66 -36.64
C HIS A 634 34.54 -25.86 -35.94
N ASP A 635 35.23 -26.99 -35.84
CA ASP A 635 34.69 -28.24 -35.27
C ASP A 635 34.85 -28.36 -33.74
N GLY A 636 35.31 -27.28 -33.09
CA GLY A 636 35.62 -27.25 -31.67
C GLY A 636 37.09 -27.54 -31.34
N ILE A 637 37.87 -28.03 -32.32
CA ILE A 637 39.29 -28.33 -32.20
C ILE A 637 40.13 -27.53 -33.19
N GLN A 638 39.64 -27.30 -34.41
CA GLN A 638 40.34 -26.55 -35.46
C GLN A 638 39.37 -25.99 -36.50
N TRP A 639 39.86 -25.09 -37.36
CA TRP A 639 39.11 -24.60 -38.51
C TRP A 639 39.28 -25.53 -39.70
N TRP A 640 38.18 -25.87 -40.35
CA TRP A 640 38.12 -26.64 -41.58
C TRP A 640 37.65 -25.78 -42.72
N GLU A 641 38.33 -25.88 -43.85
CA GLU A 641 37.81 -25.28 -45.06
C GLU A 641 36.57 -26.00 -45.58
N ILE A 642 35.52 -25.22 -45.81
CA ILE A 642 34.26 -25.68 -46.41
C ILE A 642 34.00 -25.05 -47.79
N GLY A 643 34.85 -24.12 -48.22
CA GLY A 643 34.83 -23.59 -49.58
C GLY A 643 35.83 -22.46 -49.81
N ARG A 644 36.18 -22.22 -51.07
CA ARG A 644 37.01 -21.08 -51.51
C ARG A 644 36.56 -20.57 -52.89
N ALA A 645 36.82 -19.29 -53.18
CA ALA A 645 36.52 -18.64 -54.46
C ALA A 645 37.66 -17.72 -54.95
#